data_AF-A0A8C9G5I4-F1
#
_entry.id   AF-A0A8C9G5I4-F1
#
_cell.length_a   1.000
_cell.length_b   1.000
_cell.length_c   1.000
_cell.angle_alpha   90.00
_cell.angle_beta   90.00
_cell.angle_gamma   90.00
#
_symmetry.space_group_name_H-M   'P 1'
#
loop_
_entity.id
_entity.type
_entity.pdbx_description
1 polymer ?
#
loop_
_entity_poly.entity_id
_entity_poly.type
_entity_poly.pdbx_seq_one_letter_code
_entity_poly.pdbx_strand_id
1 'polypeptide(L)'
;MFAVHLLAFHFAKLKEDQIKKVDRYLYHMRLSDDVLLDVMARFQAEMVKGLGRDTNPTATVKMLPSFVRSLPDGSEKGDFLAVDLGGSQFRALEVKVFNDGRQSSQLESKFYPTPKEVIQGSGAELFSYVADCLSDFMESRNLKHKKLPLGFTFSFPCKQTELEEGVLLSWTKHFKARGVQGTDVASSLRKALQKHKDIDVDVLAMVNDTVGTMMTCGYDDPRCEVGLIIGTGTNACYMEEMRHIDLVEGDEGRMCINTEWGAFGDDGALDDLRTEFDRELDLGSLNPGKQLFEKMISSLYLGELVRLILLKMTKEGLLFNGKVSAALLTKGKIEMKHVSAMEKYKEGLSNTKEILTELNLFPSEDDCIAVQHVCTIVSFRSANLCAAALAAILTRLRENKKLLRLRTTVGIDGGLYKTHPQYPKRLHKVVRRLVPNCDVRFLLSQSGSAKGAAMVTAVAYRLAAQRKQIDAVLAPFVLSLETLRDVKNKMRTELEYGLKRETQDRATVKMLPTYVCGTPDGTEKGKYLALDLGGTNFRVLLVKIRSGRRRSVRMYNKIFAIPLEIMQGTGEELFDHIVQCIADFLEYMGIKGARLPLGFTFSFPCRQASIDKGTLVGWTKGFKATDCEGEDVVDMLREAIRRRNEFDLDIVAVVNDTVGTMMTCGYEDPNCEIGLIAGTGSNVCYMEDMKNIEIVEGNEGKMCINTEWGGFGDNGCIDNIRTKYDKEVDEGSLNAGKQR
;
A
#
# COMPACT_ATOMS: atom_id res chain seq x y z
N MET A 1 -24.44 -56.33 -55.72
CA MET A 1 -23.82 -55.95 -54.42
C MET A 1 -22.64 -54.99 -54.56
N PHE A 2 -21.73 -55.16 -55.53
CA PHE A 2 -20.60 -54.23 -55.74
C PHE A 2 -20.99 -52.80 -56.15
N ALA A 3 -22.03 -52.60 -56.96
CA ALA A 3 -22.51 -51.27 -57.35
C ALA A 3 -23.13 -50.47 -56.19
N VAL A 4 -23.73 -51.15 -55.20
CA VAL A 4 -24.31 -50.54 -54.00
C VAL A 4 -23.23 -50.14 -53.01
N HIS A 5 -22.14 -50.89 -52.92
CA HIS A 5 -20.96 -50.48 -52.14
C HIS A 5 -20.15 -49.38 -52.80
N LEU A 6 -20.06 -49.33 -54.14
CA LEU A 6 -19.42 -48.22 -54.84
C LEU A 6 -20.25 -46.94 -54.76
N LEU A 7 -21.59 -47.03 -54.86
CA LEU A 7 -22.49 -45.92 -54.56
C LEU A 7 -22.42 -45.54 -53.08
N ALA A 8 -22.42 -46.46 -52.12
CA ALA A 8 -22.26 -46.12 -50.71
C ALA A 8 -20.87 -45.56 -50.37
N PHE A 9 -19.81 -45.94 -51.09
CA PHE A 9 -18.46 -45.38 -50.94
C PHE A 9 -18.33 -44.01 -51.65
N HIS A 10 -19.03 -43.81 -52.77
CA HIS A 10 -19.17 -42.50 -53.41
C HIS A 10 -20.04 -41.56 -52.56
N PHE A 11 -21.11 -42.09 -51.94
CA PHE A 11 -22.04 -41.42 -51.02
C PHE A 11 -21.47 -41.21 -49.60
N ALA A 12 -20.48 -41.99 -49.18
CA ALA A 12 -19.68 -41.71 -47.98
C ALA A 12 -18.56 -40.69 -48.24
N LYS A 13 -18.21 -40.47 -49.52
CA LYS A 13 -17.37 -39.37 -50.00
C LYS A 13 -18.18 -38.12 -50.36
N LEU A 14 -19.48 -38.09 -50.03
CA LEU A 14 -20.43 -37.04 -50.41
C LEU A 14 -20.59 -36.00 -49.29
N LYS A 15 -20.31 -34.75 -49.69
CA LYS A 15 -20.66 -33.49 -49.02
C LYS A 15 -20.20 -33.38 -47.58
N GLU A 16 -18.94 -32.98 -47.45
CA GLU A 16 -18.49 -32.28 -46.27
C GLU A 16 -19.43 -31.10 -45.97
N ASP A 17 -20.14 -31.20 -44.83
CA ASP A 17 -20.92 -30.12 -44.23
C ASP A 17 -20.12 -28.80 -44.30
N GLN A 18 -20.72 -27.71 -44.77
CA GLN A 18 -20.04 -26.41 -44.92
C GLN A 18 -19.37 -25.98 -43.61
N ILE A 19 -19.98 -26.33 -42.48
CA ILE A 19 -19.42 -26.14 -41.13
C ILE A 19 -18.05 -26.81 -40.98
N LYS A 20 -17.91 -28.07 -41.44
CA LYS A 20 -16.64 -28.81 -41.37
C LYS A 20 -15.57 -28.23 -42.28
N LYS A 21 -15.96 -27.71 -43.46
CA LYS A 21 -15.02 -27.02 -44.37
C LYS A 21 -14.46 -25.77 -43.72
N VAL A 22 -15.35 -24.95 -43.15
CA VAL A 22 -14.97 -23.73 -42.44
C VAL A 22 -14.11 -24.08 -41.21
N ASP A 23 -14.43 -25.15 -40.48
CA ASP A 23 -13.62 -25.63 -39.35
C ASP A 23 -12.20 -26.02 -39.74
N ARG A 24 -12.03 -26.71 -40.88
CA ARG A 24 -10.69 -27.04 -41.40
C ARG A 24 -9.95 -25.79 -41.86
N TYR A 25 -10.65 -24.90 -42.56
CA TYR A 25 -10.07 -23.66 -43.09
C TYR A 25 -9.57 -22.74 -41.96
N LEU A 26 -10.36 -22.63 -40.88
CA LEU A 26 -10.07 -21.81 -39.71
C LEU A 26 -9.56 -22.63 -38.52
N TYR A 27 -8.93 -23.78 -38.78
CA TYR A 27 -8.44 -24.68 -37.73
C TYR A 27 -7.56 -23.94 -36.70
N HIS A 28 -6.66 -23.07 -37.18
CA HIS A 28 -5.76 -22.27 -36.32
C HIS A 28 -6.47 -21.24 -35.44
N MET A 29 -7.75 -20.93 -35.70
CA MET A 29 -8.56 -20.07 -34.83
C MET A 29 -9.34 -20.84 -33.76
N ARG A 30 -9.35 -22.17 -33.82
CA ARG A 30 -10.06 -23.05 -32.89
C ARG A 30 -9.12 -23.53 -31.79
N LEU A 31 -9.05 -22.73 -30.72
CA LEU A 31 -8.15 -23.00 -29.60
C LEU A 31 -8.67 -24.11 -28.69
N SER A 32 -7.84 -25.12 -28.40
CA SER A 32 -8.11 -26.17 -27.42
C SER A 32 -7.88 -25.69 -25.99
N ASP A 33 -8.35 -26.45 -25.00
CA ASP A 33 -8.12 -26.12 -23.59
C ASP A 33 -6.62 -26.11 -23.24
N ASP A 34 -5.82 -27.01 -23.81
CA ASP A 34 -4.36 -27.04 -23.59
C ASP A 34 -3.70 -25.74 -24.07
N VAL A 35 -4.10 -25.24 -25.23
CA VAL A 35 -3.62 -23.95 -25.75
C VAL A 35 -4.07 -22.80 -24.85
N LEU A 36 -5.30 -22.83 -24.34
CA LEU A 36 -5.78 -21.78 -23.43
C LEU A 36 -5.07 -21.80 -22.06
N LEU A 37 -4.73 -22.99 -21.56
CA LEU A 37 -3.93 -23.14 -20.34
C LEU A 37 -2.49 -22.63 -20.54
N ASP A 38 -1.91 -22.85 -21.71
CA ASP A 38 -0.61 -22.27 -22.08
C ASP A 38 -0.68 -20.74 -22.19
N VAL A 39 -1.69 -20.18 -22.89
CA VAL A 39 -1.91 -18.73 -22.94
C VAL A 39 -2.09 -18.14 -21.54
N MET A 40 -2.84 -18.82 -20.67
CA MET A 40 -3.00 -18.43 -19.27
C MET A 40 -1.65 -18.37 -18.54
N ALA A 41 -0.81 -19.40 -18.68
CA ALA A 41 0.51 -19.44 -18.07
C ALA A 41 1.46 -18.34 -18.60
N ARG A 42 1.48 -18.12 -19.93
CA ARG A 42 2.25 -17.04 -20.56
C ARG A 42 1.80 -15.67 -20.03
N PHE A 43 0.48 -15.45 -19.87
CA PHE A 43 -0.03 -14.20 -19.32
C PHE A 43 0.33 -14.01 -17.84
N GLN A 44 0.28 -15.07 -17.02
CA GLN A 44 0.75 -15.00 -15.63
C GLN A 44 2.23 -14.59 -15.54
N ALA A 45 3.08 -15.11 -16.44
CA ALA A 45 4.49 -14.72 -16.50
C ALA A 45 4.65 -13.23 -16.86
N GLU A 46 3.90 -12.72 -17.83
CA GLU A 46 3.93 -11.29 -18.19
C GLU A 46 3.36 -10.39 -17.08
N MET A 47 2.37 -10.84 -16.30
CA MET A 47 1.90 -10.12 -15.10
C MET A 47 3.04 -9.97 -14.07
N VAL A 48 3.78 -11.05 -13.78
CA VAL A 48 4.91 -11.00 -12.85
C VAL A 48 6.01 -10.07 -13.38
N LYS A 49 6.33 -10.19 -14.67
CA LYS A 49 7.31 -9.32 -15.36
C LYS A 49 6.91 -7.85 -15.31
N GLY A 50 5.62 -7.54 -15.47
CA GLY A 50 5.09 -6.19 -15.41
C GLY A 50 5.11 -5.59 -14.00
N LEU A 51 4.95 -6.40 -12.95
CA LEU A 51 4.99 -5.93 -11.56
C LEU A 51 6.42 -5.72 -11.03
N GLY A 52 7.40 -6.48 -11.55
CA GLY A 52 8.79 -6.42 -11.10
C GLY A 52 9.52 -5.15 -11.54
N ARG A 53 10.26 -4.51 -10.62
CA ARG A 53 10.96 -3.23 -10.88
C ARG A 53 11.97 -3.33 -12.02
N ASP A 54 12.76 -4.39 -12.05
CA ASP A 54 13.83 -4.59 -13.03
C ASP A 54 13.29 -5.05 -14.39
N THR A 55 12.14 -5.72 -14.40
CA THR A 55 11.54 -6.33 -15.59
C THR A 55 10.50 -5.44 -16.27
N ASN A 56 9.83 -4.55 -15.51
CA ASN A 56 8.78 -3.65 -16.02
C ASN A 56 9.19 -2.82 -17.25
N PRO A 57 10.41 -2.24 -17.35
CA PRO A 57 10.80 -1.42 -18.50
C PRO A 57 10.64 -2.15 -19.86
N THR A 58 10.78 -3.47 -19.87
CA THR A 58 10.67 -4.31 -21.08
C THR A 58 9.41 -5.18 -21.12
N ALA A 59 8.56 -5.13 -20.10
CA ALA A 59 7.30 -5.86 -20.05
C ALA A 59 6.30 -5.32 -21.09
N THR A 60 5.55 -6.22 -21.75
CA THR A 60 4.48 -5.80 -22.67
C THR A 60 3.21 -5.47 -21.91
N VAL A 61 2.84 -6.35 -20.96
CA VAL A 61 1.77 -6.12 -19.99
C VAL A 61 2.30 -5.19 -18.90
N LYS A 62 1.83 -3.95 -18.87
CA LYS A 62 2.47 -2.86 -18.11
C LYS A 62 2.19 -2.88 -16.61
N MET A 63 1.09 -3.51 -16.18
CA MET A 63 0.73 -3.65 -14.76
C MET A 63 0.80 -2.32 -14.00
N LEU A 64 0.12 -1.31 -14.55
CA LEU A 64 0.19 0.08 -14.10
C LEU A 64 -0.51 0.27 -12.75
N PRO A 65 0.17 0.85 -11.74
CA PRO A 65 -0.46 1.26 -10.48
C PRO A 65 -1.52 2.34 -10.69
N SER A 66 -2.73 2.15 -10.15
CA SER A 66 -3.83 3.12 -10.29
C SER A 66 -4.00 4.07 -9.09
N PHE A 67 -3.27 3.83 -7.99
CA PHE A 67 -3.42 4.51 -6.70
C PHE A 67 -4.80 4.35 -6.02
N VAL A 68 -5.68 3.51 -6.56
CA VAL A 68 -6.93 3.10 -5.89
C VAL A 68 -6.62 1.94 -4.94
N ARG A 69 -6.61 2.22 -3.63
CA ARG A 69 -6.20 1.25 -2.59
C ARG A 69 -7.35 0.49 -1.93
N SER A 70 -8.59 0.92 -2.12
CA SER A 70 -9.75 0.25 -1.53
C SER A 70 -10.98 0.34 -2.43
N LEU A 71 -11.85 -0.65 -2.29
CA LEU A 71 -13.22 -0.59 -2.79
C LEU A 71 -14.06 0.38 -1.93
N PRO A 72 -15.24 0.80 -2.41
CA PRO A 72 -16.19 1.53 -1.57
C PRO A 72 -16.59 0.68 -0.36
N ASP A 73 -16.71 1.29 0.82
CA ASP A 73 -17.12 0.59 2.05
C ASP A 73 -18.51 1.00 2.56
N GLY A 74 -19.19 1.89 1.83
CA GLY A 74 -20.52 2.39 2.16
C GLY A 74 -20.51 3.63 3.05
N SER A 75 -19.34 4.11 3.50
CA SER A 75 -19.23 5.39 4.22
C SER A 75 -19.07 6.60 3.29
N GLU A 76 -18.96 6.37 1.98
CA GLU A 76 -18.90 7.41 0.96
C GLU A 76 -20.18 8.26 0.94
N LYS A 77 -20.03 9.58 0.81
CA LYS A 77 -21.15 10.52 0.70
C LYS A 77 -20.76 11.80 -0.02
N GLY A 78 -21.71 12.40 -0.73
CA GLY A 78 -21.53 13.70 -1.38
C GLY A 78 -22.08 13.76 -2.80
N ASP A 79 -21.91 14.93 -3.41
CA ASP A 79 -22.24 15.21 -4.81
C ASP A 79 -20.93 15.22 -5.61
N PHE A 80 -20.85 14.41 -6.66
CA PHE A 80 -19.64 14.24 -7.47
C PHE A 80 -19.97 14.40 -8.96
N LEU A 81 -19.04 15.02 -9.70
CA LEU A 81 -19.05 14.97 -11.15
C LEU A 81 -18.18 13.80 -11.62
N ALA A 82 -18.55 13.22 -12.75
CA ALA A 82 -17.68 12.28 -13.46
C ALA A 82 -17.72 12.54 -14.97
N VAL A 83 -16.59 12.40 -15.63
CA VAL A 83 -16.50 12.38 -17.09
C VAL A 83 -15.85 11.10 -17.58
N ASP A 84 -16.24 10.65 -18.75
CA ASP A 84 -15.75 9.41 -19.36
C ASP A 84 -15.33 9.64 -20.82
N LEU A 85 -14.03 9.48 -21.06
CA LEU A 85 -13.39 9.66 -22.35
C LEU A 85 -12.60 8.40 -22.74
N GLY A 86 -12.81 7.97 -23.99
CA GLY A 86 -12.06 6.89 -24.62
C GLY A 86 -12.91 5.71 -25.07
N GLY A 87 -14.18 5.65 -24.66
CA GLY A 87 -15.19 4.75 -25.24
C GLY A 87 -15.71 5.24 -26.60
N SER A 88 -16.87 4.73 -27.00
CA SER A 88 -17.51 5.10 -28.28
C SER A 88 -18.12 6.52 -28.28
N GLN A 89 -18.46 7.05 -27.10
CA GLN A 89 -19.05 8.38 -26.91
C GLN A 89 -18.49 9.01 -25.63
N PHE A 90 -18.34 10.33 -25.61
CA PHE A 90 -18.02 11.08 -24.38
C PHE A 90 -19.26 11.18 -23.49
N ARG A 91 -19.08 11.06 -22.17
CA ARG A 91 -20.18 11.15 -21.20
C ARG A 91 -19.81 12.05 -20.02
N ALA A 92 -20.74 12.90 -19.60
CA ALA A 92 -20.67 13.65 -18.35
C ALA A 92 -21.80 13.20 -17.41
N LEU A 93 -21.50 13.11 -16.11
CA LEU A 93 -22.42 12.58 -15.10
C LEU A 93 -22.36 13.40 -13.81
N GLU A 94 -23.50 13.46 -13.14
CA GLU A 94 -23.63 13.84 -11.74
C GLU A 94 -24.00 12.59 -10.96
N VAL A 95 -23.25 12.30 -9.90
CA VAL A 95 -23.45 11.16 -9.01
C VAL A 95 -23.61 11.68 -7.59
N LYS A 96 -24.79 11.45 -7.01
CA LYS A 96 -25.06 11.75 -5.60
C LYS A 96 -25.02 10.46 -4.81
N VAL A 97 -24.17 10.41 -3.80
CA VAL A 97 -24.00 9.26 -2.90
C VAL A 97 -24.56 9.62 -1.53
N PHE A 98 -25.54 8.86 -1.07
CA PHE A 98 -26.20 9.10 0.21
C PHE A 98 -25.66 8.18 1.30
N ASN A 99 -25.44 8.73 2.49
CA ASN A 99 -25.13 7.95 3.68
C ASN A 99 -26.43 7.58 4.42
N ASP A 100 -27.23 6.70 3.82
CA ASP A 100 -28.52 6.25 4.35
C ASP A 100 -28.48 4.80 4.88
N GLY A 101 -27.29 4.18 4.92
CA GLY A 101 -27.10 2.78 5.27
C GLY A 101 -27.64 1.78 4.23
N ARG A 102 -28.16 2.24 3.09
CA ARG A 102 -28.71 1.40 2.01
C ARG A 102 -27.89 1.48 0.71
N GLN A 103 -26.74 2.14 0.73
CA GLN A 103 -25.90 2.37 -0.45
C GLN A 103 -26.71 2.97 -1.60
N SER A 104 -27.60 3.93 -1.34
CA SER A 104 -28.36 4.56 -2.41
C SER A 104 -27.53 5.62 -3.15
N SER A 105 -27.69 5.67 -4.48
CA SER A 105 -27.06 6.70 -5.31
C SER A 105 -28.02 7.19 -6.38
N GLN A 106 -28.05 8.51 -6.63
CA GLN A 106 -28.75 9.09 -7.78
C GLN A 106 -27.72 9.39 -8.88
N LEU A 107 -28.06 9.02 -10.12
CA LEU A 107 -27.18 9.20 -11.27
C LEU A 107 -27.93 9.89 -12.41
N GLU A 108 -27.39 11.03 -12.84
CA GLU A 108 -27.84 11.77 -14.00
C GLU A 108 -26.69 11.82 -15.00
N SER A 109 -26.97 11.67 -16.30
CA SER A 109 -25.92 11.65 -17.31
C SER A 109 -26.34 12.28 -18.64
N LYS A 110 -25.36 12.76 -19.41
CA LYS A 110 -25.54 13.26 -20.77
C LYS A 110 -24.42 12.72 -21.66
N PHE A 111 -24.79 12.28 -22.87
CA PHE A 111 -23.86 11.80 -23.89
C PHE A 111 -23.56 12.91 -24.89
N TYR A 112 -22.31 12.99 -25.32
CA TYR A 112 -21.86 13.95 -26.32
C TYR A 112 -21.16 13.22 -27.47
N PRO A 113 -21.51 13.52 -28.72
CA PRO A 113 -20.86 12.92 -29.88
C PRO A 113 -19.46 13.53 -30.07
N THR A 114 -18.40 12.73 -29.97
CA THR A 114 -17.03 13.23 -30.14
C THR A 114 -16.64 13.20 -31.62
N PRO A 115 -16.47 14.36 -32.29
CA PRO A 115 -16.16 14.40 -33.72
C PRO A 115 -14.78 13.78 -34.03
N LYS A 116 -14.61 13.23 -35.24
CA LYS A 116 -13.33 12.61 -35.65
C LYS A 116 -12.20 13.62 -35.67
N GLU A 117 -12.51 14.85 -36.04
CA GLU A 117 -11.62 15.99 -36.11
C GLU A 117 -11.05 16.33 -34.72
N VAL A 118 -11.84 16.11 -33.66
CA VAL A 118 -11.42 16.33 -32.27
C VAL A 118 -10.49 15.20 -31.79
N ILE A 119 -10.85 13.93 -32.00
CA ILE A 119 -10.04 12.79 -31.52
C ILE A 119 -8.75 12.58 -32.33
N GLN A 120 -8.65 13.15 -33.53
CA GLN A 120 -7.46 13.14 -34.41
C GLN A 120 -6.79 14.51 -34.54
N GLY A 121 -7.31 15.53 -33.84
CA GLY A 121 -6.83 16.91 -33.85
C GLY A 121 -5.64 17.13 -32.93
N SER A 122 -5.61 18.28 -32.27
CA SER A 122 -4.66 18.60 -31.20
C SER A 122 -5.20 18.26 -29.82
N GLY A 123 -4.30 18.03 -28.85
CA GLY A 123 -4.68 17.86 -27.45
C GLY A 123 -5.44 19.06 -26.88
N ALA A 124 -5.07 20.28 -27.29
CA ALA A 124 -5.75 21.50 -26.88
C ALA A 124 -7.23 21.51 -27.32
N GLU A 125 -7.52 21.10 -28.55
CA GLU A 125 -8.90 20.98 -29.06
C GLU A 125 -9.67 19.89 -28.32
N LEU A 126 -9.06 18.72 -28.10
CA LEU A 126 -9.67 17.61 -27.37
C LEU A 126 -10.10 18.01 -25.96
N PHE A 127 -9.19 18.57 -25.16
CA PHE A 127 -9.52 18.94 -23.78
C PHE A 127 -10.40 20.19 -23.69
N SER A 128 -10.31 21.12 -24.65
CA SER A 128 -11.27 22.22 -24.75
C SER A 128 -12.69 21.69 -25.01
N TYR A 129 -12.84 20.75 -25.94
CA TYR A 129 -14.13 20.12 -26.22
C TYR A 129 -14.70 19.41 -24.98
N VAL A 130 -13.87 18.69 -24.21
CA VAL A 130 -14.29 18.04 -22.95
C VAL A 130 -14.74 19.08 -21.92
N ALA A 131 -13.99 20.18 -21.76
CA ALA A 131 -14.34 21.26 -20.84
C ALA A 131 -15.66 21.96 -21.24
N ASP A 132 -15.85 22.22 -22.54
CA ASP A 132 -17.07 22.81 -23.09
C ASP A 132 -18.29 21.91 -22.84
N CYS A 133 -18.15 20.60 -23.06
CA CYS A 133 -19.21 19.63 -22.77
C CYS A 133 -19.54 19.56 -21.27
N LEU A 134 -18.53 19.63 -20.39
CA LEU A 134 -18.77 19.63 -18.94
C LEU A 134 -19.49 20.91 -18.49
N SER A 135 -19.09 22.07 -19.02
CA SER A 135 -19.75 23.35 -18.73
C SER A 135 -21.22 23.34 -19.17
N ASP A 136 -21.51 22.84 -20.38
CA ASP A 136 -22.89 22.63 -20.86
C ASP A 136 -23.68 21.64 -19.98
N PHE A 137 -23.05 20.55 -19.54
CA PHE A 137 -23.69 19.61 -18.62
C PHE A 137 -24.06 20.29 -17.30
N MET A 138 -23.13 21.02 -16.69
CA MET A 138 -23.36 21.75 -15.44
C MET A 138 -24.42 22.84 -15.58
N GLU A 139 -24.48 23.55 -16.71
CA GLU A 139 -25.55 24.51 -17.02
C GLU A 139 -26.90 23.80 -17.04
N SER A 140 -27.02 22.71 -17.83
CA SER A 140 -28.27 21.97 -18.01
C SER A 140 -28.82 21.35 -16.72
N ARG A 141 -27.97 21.21 -15.70
CA ARG A 141 -28.31 20.65 -14.38
C ARG A 141 -28.34 21.71 -13.28
N ASN A 142 -28.14 22.98 -13.61
CA ASN A 142 -28.04 24.07 -12.64
C ASN A 142 -27.00 23.78 -11.53
N LEU A 143 -25.78 23.37 -11.92
CA LEU A 143 -24.70 23.00 -11.01
C LEU A 143 -23.54 24.00 -10.98
N LYS A 144 -23.54 25.01 -11.86
CA LYS A 144 -22.44 25.98 -11.98
C LYS A 144 -22.12 26.77 -10.70
N HIS A 145 -23.11 26.93 -9.82
CA HIS A 145 -22.95 27.62 -8.53
C HIS A 145 -22.29 26.75 -7.44
N LYS A 146 -22.07 25.45 -7.68
CA LYS A 146 -21.45 24.53 -6.74
C LYS A 146 -20.00 24.26 -7.10
N LYS A 147 -19.14 24.21 -6.09
CA LYS A 147 -17.82 23.57 -6.21
C LYS A 147 -17.99 22.06 -6.13
N LEU A 148 -17.72 21.34 -7.22
CA LEU A 148 -17.90 19.89 -7.27
C LEU A 148 -16.59 19.15 -7.58
N PRO A 149 -16.26 18.10 -6.82
CA PRO A 149 -15.15 17.22 -7.13
C PRO A 149 -15.47 16.38 -8.38
N LEU A 150 -14.48 16.21 -9.25
CA LEU A 150 -14.58 15.53 -10.54
C LEU A 150 -13.70 14.28 -10.57
N GLY A 151 -14.31 13.14 -10.90
CA GLY A 151 -13.61 11.94 -11.34
C GLY A 151 -13.46 11.89 -12.87
N PHE A 152 -12.25 11.71 -13.36
CA PHE A 152 -11.95 11.62 -14.78
C PHE A 152 -11.67 10.16 -15.17
N THR A 153 -12.64 9.51 -15.82
CA THR A 153 -12.39 8.22 -16.48
C THR A 153 -11.69 8.47 -17.82
N PHE A 154 -10.46 7.98 -17.95
CA PHE A 154 -9.65 8.11 -19.15
C PHE A 154 -9.11 6.74 -19.57
N SER A 155 -9.70 6.21 -20.64
CA SER A 155 -9.59 4.78 -21.00
C SER A 155 -8.34 4.49 -21.86
N PHE A 156 -7.16 4.88 -21.38
CA PHE A 156 -5.87 4.73 -22.08
C PHE A 156 -4.76 4.39 -21.08
N PRO A 157 -3.64 3.79 -21.54
CA PRO A 157 -2.51 3.49 -20.68
C PRO A 157 -1.87 4.79 -20.18
N CYS A 158 -1.98 5.04 -18.87
CA CYS A 158 -1.39 6.19 -18.20
C CYS A 158 -0.46 5.76 -17.09
N LYS A 159 0.74 6.34 -17.05
CA LYS A 159 1.62 6.23 -15.87
C LYS A 159 1.15 7.22 -14.82
N GLN A 160 0.80 6.73 -13.64
CA GLN A 160 0.39 7.55 -12.50
C GLN A 160 1.48 7.49 -11.42
N THR A 161 1.66 8.62 -10.73
CA THR A 161 2.45 8.75 -9.49
C THR A 161 1.56 9.07 -8.30
N GLU A 162 0.37 9.60 -8.57
CA GLU A 162 -0.69 9.92 -7.63
C GLU A 162 -2.05 9.72 -8.31
N LEU A 163 -3.14 9.71 -7.52
CA LEU A 163 -4.49 9.44 -8.03
C LEU A 163 -5.00 10.54 -8.97
N GLU A 164 -4.53 11.78 -8.80
CA GLU A 164 -4.99 12.98 -9.50
C GLU A 164 -4.13 13.36 -10.71
N GLU A 165 -3.20 12.49 -11.10
CA GLU A 165 -2.30 12.68 -12.24
C GLU A 165 -2.31 11.45 -13.14
N GLY A 166 -1.99 11.65 -14.41
CA GLY A 166 -1.61 10.53 -15.27
C GLY A 166 -1.03 10.94 -16.61
N VAL A 167 0.20 10.47 -16.84
CA VAL A 167 0.93 10.72 -18.07
C VAL A 167 0.54 9.69 -19.12
N LEU A 168 -0.08 10.13 -20.21
CA LEU A 168 -0.45 9.24 -21.31
C LEU A 168 0.78 8.57 -21.94
N LEU A 169 0.85 7.24 -21.89
CA LEU A 169 1.96 6.48 -22.47
C LEU A 169 1.84 6.34 -23.98
N SER A 170 0.64 5.99 -24.45
CA SER A 170 0.36 5.80 -25.87
C SER A 170 -1.13 5.83 -26.14
N TRP A 171 -1.53 6.37 -27.28
CA TRP A 171 -2.90 6.25 -27.75
C TRP A 171 -3.23 4.82 -28.21
N THR A 172 -4.47 4.41 -27.97
CA THR A 172 -5.06 3.14 -28.44
C THR A 172 -6.40 3.41 -29.12
N LYS A 173 -7.02 2.37 -29.69
CA LYS A 173 -8.33 2.45 -30.37
C LYS A 173 -8.31 3.45 -31.55
N HIS A 174 -9.18 4.46 -31.53
CA HIS A 174 -9.36 5.45 -32.60
C HIS A 174 -8.76 6.83 -32.33
N PHE A 175 -8.21 7.03 -31.13
CA PHE A 175 -7.69 8.33 -30.71
C PHE A 175 -6.26 8.52 -31.22
N LYS A 176 -5.93 9.75 -31.64
CA LYS A 176 -4.57 10.13 -32.05
C LYS A 176 -4.34 11.64 -31.95
N ALA A 177 -4.85 12.26 -30.88
CA ALA A 177 -4.70 13.70 -30.68
C ALA A 177 -3.22 14.07 -30.45
N ARG A 178 -2.72 15.03 -31.23
CA ARG A 178 -1.30 15.44 -31.22
C ARG A 178 -0.96 16.22 -29.95
N GLY A 179 0.24 16.02 -29.41
CA GLY A 179 0.75 16.76 -28.25
C GLY A 179 0.20 16.33 -26.90
N VAL A 180 -0.45 15.16 -26.80
CA VAL A 180 -0.96 14.60 -25.53
C VAL A 180 -0.08 13.48 -24.97
N GLN A 181 0.50 12.65 -25.84
CA GLN A 181 1.38 11.56 -25.40
C GLN A 181 2.60 12.12 -24.67
N GLY A 182 2.93 11.55 -23.51
CA GLY A 182 3.98 12.03 -22.62
C GLY A 182 3.59 13.23 -21.75
N THR A 183 2.33 13.67 -21.78
CA THR A 183 1.83 14.78 -20.94
C THR A 183 0.82 14.27 -19.92
N ASP A 184 0.69 14.98 -18.79
CA ASP A 184 -0.36 14.73 -17.81
C ASP A 184 -1.72 15.19 -18.34
N VAL A 185 -2.62 14.24 -18.53
CA VAL A 185 -3.97 14.49 -19.07
C VAL A 185 -4.89 15.15 -18.03
N ALA A 186 -4.65 14.93 -16.74
CA ALA A 186 -5.42 15.57 -15.68
C ALA A 186 -5.08 17.08 -15.63
N SER A 187 -3.79 17.43 -15.65
CA SER A 187 -3.34 18.82 -15.80
C SER A 187 -3.86 19.47 -17.10
N SER A 188 -3.84 18.74 -18.22
CA SER A 188 -4.38 19.24 -19.49
C SER A 188 -5.88 19.56 -19.41
N LEU A 189 -6.66 18.71 -18.74
CA LEU A 189 -8.08 18.96 -18.48
C LEU A 189 -8.28 20.15 -17.52
N ARG A 190 -7.54 20.23 -16.41
CA ARG A 190 -7.58 21.37 -15.47
C ARG A 190 -7.33 22.70 -16.20
N LYS A 191 -6.31 22.73 -17.07
CA LYS A 191 -6.00 23.92 -17.88
C LYS A 191 -7.13 24.28 -18.86
N ALA A 192 -7.80 23.29 -19.44
CA ALA A 192 -8.94 23.54 -20.31
C ALA A 192 -10.16 24.07 -19.54
N LEU A 193 -10.41 23.55 -18.33
CA LEU A 193 -11.50 23.99 -17.45
C LEU A 193 -11.35 25.46 -17.01
N GLN A 194 -10.11 25.96 -16.86
CA GLN A 194 -9.85 27.37 -16.53
C GLN A 194 -10.41 28.38 -17.56
N LYS A 195 -10.77 27.93 -18.77
CA LYS A 195 -11.46 28.78 -19.77
C LYS A 195 -12.88 29.13 -19.35
N HIS A 196 -13.53 28.27 -18.56
CA HIS A 196 -14.89 28.44 -18.06
C HIS A 196 -14.84 29.02 -16.64
N LYS A 197 -14.84 30.36 -16.52
CA LYS A 197 -14.75 31.06 -15.22
C LYS A 197 -16.02 30.95 -14.37
N ASP A 198 -17.09 30.46 -14.97
CA ASP A 198 -18.42 30.29 -14.40
C ASP A 198 -18.65 28.90 -13.78
N ILE A 199 -17.65 28.01 -13.81
CA ILE A 199 -17.68 26.71 -13.13
C ILE A 199 -16.51 26.58 -12.14
N ASP A 200 -16.74 25.89 -11.02
CA ASP A 200 -15.72 25.56 -10.03
C ASP A 200 -15.64 24.03 -9.88
N VAL A 201 -14.63 23.42 -10.50
CA VAL A 201 -14.48 21.97 -10.61
C VAL A 201 -13.07 21.57 -10.19
N ASP A 202 -12.98 20.57 -9.32
CA ASP A 202 -11.71 20.07 -8.80
C ASP A 202 -11.47 18.63 -9.27
N VAL A 203 -10.44 18.41 -10.10
CA VAL A 203 -10.11 17.07 -10.61
C VAL A 203 -9.34 16.32 -9.52
N LEU A 204 -10.04 15.48 -8.75
CA LEU A 204 -9.48 14.75 -7.61
C LEU A 204 -9.02 13.32 -7.94
N ALA A 205 -9.50 12.76 -9.05
CA ALA A 205 -9.12 11.41 -9.45
C ALA A 205 -9.12 11.26 -10.97
N MET A 206 -8.11 10.57 -11.49
CA MET A 206 -8.07 10.04 -12.84
C MET A 206 -7.96 8.52 -12.76
N VAL A 207 -8.86 7.82 -13.45
CA VAL A 207 -8.92 6.36 -13.45
C VAL A 207 -9.14 5.79 -14.83
N ASN A 208 -8.66 4.57 -15.05
CA ASN A 208 -9.00 3.78 -16.24
C ASN A 208 -10.47 3.29 -16.16
N ASP A 209 -11.08 3.02 -17.32
CA ASP A 209 -12.45 2.47 -17.39
C ASP A 209 -12.59 1.14 -16.68
N THR A 210 -11.58 0.26 -16.74
CA THR A 210 -11.57 -0.99 -15.96
C THR A 210 -11.69 -0.73 -14.45
N VAL A 211 -10.93 0.22 -13.92
CA VAL A 211 -10.95 0.63 -12.50
C VAL A 211 -12.31 1.21 -12.15
N GLY A 212 -12.86 2.09 -13.01
CA GLY A 212 -14.22 2.59 -12.86
C GLY A 212 -15.26 1.46 -12.82
N THR A 213 -15.19 0.49 -13.74
CA THR A 213 -16.12 -0.65 -13.74
C THR A 213 -15.99 -1.49 -12.48
N MET A 214 -14.77 -1.77 -12.00
CA MET A 214 -14.53 -2.49 -10.75
C MET A 214 -15.17 -1.76 -9.57
N MET A 215 -15.02 -0.44 -9.51
CA MET A 215 -15.52 0.39 -8.41
C MET A 215 -17.05 0.56 -8.45
N THR A 216 -17.64 0.70 -9.64
CA THR A 216 -19.10 0.66 -9.82
C THR A 216 -19.68 -0.65 -9.30
N CYS A 217 -19.10 -1.77 -9.71
CA CYS A 217 -19.58 -3.09 -9.29
C CYS A 217 -19.21 -3.41 -7.84
N GLY A 218 -18.10 -2.88 -7.31
CA GLY A 218 -17.65 -3.02 -5.93
C GLY A 218 -18.54 -2.28 -4.93
N TYR A 219 -19.16 -1.19 -5.37
CA TYR A 219 -20.19 -0.52 -4.61
C TYR A 219 -21.42 -1.40 -4.38
N ASP A 220 -21.85 -2.17 -5.40
CA ASP A 220 -23.02 -3.05 -5.31
C ASP A 220 -22.68 -4.46 -4.75
N ASP A 221 -21.41 -4.90 -4.87
CA ASP A 221 -20.92 -6.18 -4.38
C ASP A 221 -19.48 -6.04 -3.84
N PRO A 222 -19.26 -6.10 -2.51
CA PRO A 222 -17.94 -5.90 -1.90
C PRO A 222 -16.93 -7.01 -2.23
N ARG A 223 -17.35 -8.06 -2.96
CA ARG A 223 -16.46 -9.12 -3.46
C ARG A 223 -15.88 -8.80 -4.84
N CYS A 224 -16.20 -7.65 -5.43
CA CYS A 224 -15.71 -7.25 -6.74
C CYS A 224 -14.23 -6.86 -6.68
N GLU A 225 -13.36 -7.72 -7.21
CA GLU A 225 -11.90 -7.51 -7.15
C GLU A 225 -11.25 -7.45 -8.53
N VAL A 226 -12.08 -7.48 -9.59
CA VAL A 226 -11.65 -7.41 -10.99
C VAL A 226 -12.62 -6.50 -11.76
N GLY A 227 -12.07 -5.55 -12.51
CA GLY A 227 -12.81 -4.80 -13.52
C GLY A 227 -12.41 -5.26 -14.91
N LEU A 228 -13.38 -5.53 -15.78
CA LEU A 228 -13.15 -6.09 -17.11
C LEU A 228 -13.92 -5.29 -18.16
N ILE A 229 -13.19 -4.85 -19.18
CA ILE A 229 -13.74 -4.16 -20.35
C ILE A 229 -13.64 -5.06 -21.57
N ILE A 230 -14.78 -5.27 -22.24
CA ILE A 230 -14.89 -5.97 -23.53
C ILE A 230 -15.79 -5.16 -24.46
N GLY A 231 -15.22 -4.14 -25.09
CA GLY A 231 -15.91 -3.18 -25.95
C GLY A 231 -15.06 -2.82 -27.16
N THR A 232 -14.97 -1.52 -27.47
CA THR A 232 -14.09 -1.00 -28.55
C THR A 232 -12.65 -1.46 -28.36
N GLY A 233 -12.17 -1.41 -27.12
CA GLY A 233 -10.95 -2.10 -26.69
C GLY A 233 -11.25 -3.26 -25.75
N THR A 234 -10.21 -3.90 -25.25
CA THR A 234 -10.32 -4.81 -24.11
C THR A 234 -9.18 -4.58 -23.12
N ASN A 235 -9.54 -4.56 -21.84
CA ASN A 235 -8.58 -4.41 -20.75
C ASN A 235 -9.14 -5.03 -19.45
N ALA A 236 -8.28 -5.28 -18.48
CA ALA A 236 -8.68 -5.66 -17.13
C ALA A 236 -7.84 -4.97 -16.06
N CYS A 237 -8.44 -4.77 -14.90
CA CYS A 237 -7.76 -4.39 -13.67
C CYS A 237 -8.14 -5.35 -12.53
N TYR A 238 -7.32 -5.41 -11.49
CA TYR A 238 -7.62 -6.20 -10.29
C TYR A 238 -6.90 -5.68 -9.05
N MET A 239 -7.37 -6.06 -7.87
CA MET A 239 -6.71 -5.74 -6.59
C MET A 239 -5.49 -6.65 -6.34
N GLU A 240 -4.28 -6.10 -6.39
CA GLU A 240 -3.01 -6.79 -6.09
C GLU A 240 -2.52 -6.41 -4.68
N GLU A 241 -1.73 -7.29 -4.06
CA GLU A 241 -1.09 -7.03 -2.76
C GLU A 241 0.07 -6.05 -2.92
N MET A 242 0.16 -5.03 -2.06
CA MET A 242 1.21 -3.99 -2.16
C MET A 242 2.62 -4.57 -2.17
N ARG A 243 2.88 -5.60 -1.35
CA ARG A 243 4.15 -6.34 -1.32
C ARG A 243 4.57 -7.02 -2.64
N HIS A 244 3.71 -7.06 -3.65
CA HIS A 244 4.03 -7.60 -4.98
C HIS A 244 4.20 -6.50 -6.05
N ILE A 245 4.10 -5.22 -5.68
CA ILE A 245 4.14 -4.08 -6.60
C ILE A 245 5.44 -3.31 -6.38
N ASP A 246 6.55 -3.78 -6.95
CA ASP A 246 7.88 -3.19 -6.72
C ASP A 246 8.01 -1.73 -7.23
N LEU A 247 7.05 -1.30 -8.05
CA LEU A 247 6.96 0.03 -8.66
C LEU A 247 6.41 1.11 -7.71
N VAL A 248 5.82 0.71 -6.58
CA VAL A 248 5.26 1.63 -5.58
C VAL A 248 5.89 1.31 -4.22
N GLU A 249 6.26 2.33 -3.46
CA GLU A 249 6.80 2.14 -2.12
C GLU A 249 5.70 1.73 -1.13
N GLY A 250 6.04 0.79 -0.24
CA GLY A 250 5.16 0.23 0.78
C GLY A 250 4.72 -1.20 0.49
N ASP A 251 4.48 -1.96 1.55
CA ASP A 251 4.10 -3.38 1.52
C ASP A 251 2.73 -3.66 2.16
N GLU A 252 2.13 -2.66 2.81
CA GLU A 252 0.85 -2.77 3.51
C GLU A 252 -0.37 -2.58 2.60
N GLY A 253 -1.32 -3.51 2.72
CA GLY A 253 -2.61 -3.42 2.05
C GLY A 253 -2.55 -3.81 0.57
N ARG A 254 -3.47 -3.24 -0.21
CA ARG A 254 -3.69 -3.61 -1.62
C ARG A 254 -3.81 -2.38 -2.50
N MET A 255 -3.55 -2.54 -3.78
CA MET A 255 -3.77 -1.51 -4.79
C MET A 255 -4.34 -2.13 -6.06
N CYS A 256 -5.27 -1.44 -6.71
CA CYS A 256 -5.77 -1.84 -8.01
C CYS A 256 -4.68 -1.63 -9.07
N ILE A 257 -4.37 -2.69 -9.82
CA ILE A 257 -3.45 -2.69 -10.95
C ILE A 257 -4.25 -2.71 -12.24
N ASN A 258 -3.97 -1.76 -13.11
CA ASN A 258 -4.42 -1.77 -14.50
C ASN A 258 -3.43 -2.60 -15.34
N THR A 259 -3.87 -3.75 -15.85
CA THR A 259 -2.96 -4.68 -16.56
C THR A 259 -2.46 -4.12 -17.89
N GLU A 260 -3.29 -3.33 -18.58
CA GLU A 260 -3.10 -2.98 -20.00
C GLU A 260 -2.84 -4.23 -20.86
N TRP A 261 -3.64 -5.28 -20.64
CA TRP A 261 -3.43 -6.59 -21.27
C TRP A 261 -3.54 -6.59 -22.80
N GLY A 262 -4.01 -5.50 -23.39
CA GLY A 262 -4.22 -5.40 -24.83
C GLY A 262 -2.91 -5.53 -25.60
N ALA A 263 -1.80 -5.12 -24.99
CA ALA A 263 -0.43 -5.20 -25.50
C ALA A 263 0.21 -6.59 -25.32
N PHE A 264 -0.47 -7.56 -24.71
CA PHE A 264 0.09 -8.90 -24.55
C PHE A 264 0.47 -9.51 -25.91
N GLY A 265 1.70 -10.02 -26.02
CA GLY A 265 2.23 -10.58 -27.26
C GLY A 265 2.79 -9.56 -28.25
N ASP A 266 2.82 -8.26 -27.93
CA ASP A 266 3.49 -7.22 -28.74
C ASP A 266 5.00 -7.48 -28.93
N ASP A 267 5.60 -8.33 -28.11
CA ASP A 267 6.98 -8.81 -28.18
C ASP A 267 7.16 -10.12 -28.98
N GLY A 268 6.07 -10.63 -29.57
CA GLY A 268 6.06 -11.88 -30.33
C GLY A 268 5.64 -13.10 -29.52
N ALA A 269 5.34 -12.97 -28.21
CA ALA A 269 4.98 -14.10 -27.34
C ALA A 269 3.70 -14.86 -27.75
N LEU A 270 2.92 -14.33 -28.71
CA LEU A 270 1.69 -14.94 -29.24
C LEU A 270 1.74 -15.20 -30.75
N ASP A 271 2.91 -15.11 -31.40
CA ASP A 271 3.01 -15.22 -32.86
C ASP A 271 2.62 -16.61 -33.39
N ASP A 272 2.74 -17.65 -32.57
CA ASP A 272 2.28 -19.01 -32.85
C ASP A 272 0.74 -19.12 -32.92
N LEU A 273 0.02 -18.22 -32.26
CA LEU A 273 -1.46 -18.20 -32.25
C LEU A 273 -2.04 -17.19 -33.24
N ARG A 274 -1.24 -16.22 -33.69
CA ARG A 274 -1.65 -15.24 -34.69
C ARG A 274 -1.71 -15.89 -36.07
N THR A 275 -2.82 -15.67 -36.76
CA THR A 275 -3.03 -16.12 -38.15
C THR A 275 -2.58 -15.06 -39.15
N GLU A 276 -2.61 -15.38 -40.44
CA GLU A 276 -2.39 -14.39 -41.49
C GLU A 276 -3.41 -13.24 -41.45
N PHE A 277 -4.66 -13.52 -41.07
CA PHE A 277 -5.72 -12.51 -40.97
C PHE A 277 -5.43 -11.51 -39.86
N ASP A 278 -4.88 -11.99 -38.74
CA ASP A 278 -4.47 -11.13 -37.62
C ASP A 278 -3.31 -10.22 -38.02
N ARG A 279 -2.37 -10.74 -38.83
CA ARG A 279 -1.23 -9.96 -39.35
C ARG A 279 -1.67 -8.92 -40.37
N GLU A 280 -2.57 -9.26 -41.30
CA GLU A 280 -3.12 -8.31 -42.28
C GLU A 280 -3.92 -7.20 -41.60
N LEU A 281 -4.76 -7.56 -40.61
CA LEU A 281 -5.53 -6.59 -39.82
C LEU A 281 -4.61 -5.63 -39.05
N ASP A 282 -3.54 -6.15 -38.46
CA ASP A 282 -2.54 -5.37 -37.73
C ASP A 282 -1.81 -4.37 -38.64
N LEU A 283 -1.32 -4.83 -39.81
CA LEU A 283 -0.67 -3.98 -40.81
C LEU A 283 -1.55 -2.82 -41.27
N GLY A 284 -2.85 -3.07 -41.42
CA GLY A 284 -3.83 -2.05 -41.81
C GLY A 284 -4.33 -1.15 -40.66
N SER A 285 -3.88 -1.34 -39.42
CA SER A 285 -4.38 -0.62 -38.24
C SER A 285 -3.72 0.76 -38.03
N LEU A 286 -4.25 1.55 -37.08
CA LEU A 286 -3.65 2.85 -36.72
C LEU A 286 -2.34 2.73 -35.93
N ASN A 287 -2.08 1.55 -35.38
CA ASN A 287 -0.98 1.21 -34.49
C ASN A 287 -0.40 -0.18 -34.84
N PRO A 288 0.21 -0.39 -36.02
CA PRO A 288 0.79 -1.68 -36.40
C PRO A 288 1.84 -2.17 -35.38
N GLY A 289 1.85 -3.47 -35.09
CA GLY A 289 2.76 -4.09 -34.13
C GLY A 289 2.45 -3.76 -32.65
N LYS A 290 1.29 -3.16 -32.37
CA LYS A 290 0.83 -2.82 -31.02
C LYS A 290 -0.56 -3.35 -30.73
N GLN A 291 -0.87 -3.57 -29.46
CA GLN A 291 -2.19 -4.04 -29.01
C GLN A 291 -2.61 -5.36 -29.70
N LEU A 292 -1.66 -6.29 -29.90
CA LEU A 292 -1.89 -7.48 -30.71
C LEU A 292 -2.92 -8.43 -30.09
N PHE A 293 -2.95 -8.57 -28.76
CA PHE A 293 -3.98 -9.34 -28.07
C PHE A 293 -5.37 -8.69 -28.16
N GLU A 294 -5.45 -7.37 -27.98
CA GLU A 294 -6.69 -6.62 -28.13
C GLU A 294 -7.29 -6.77 -29.54
N LYS A 295 -6.44 -6.77 -30.58
CA LYS A 295 -6.84 -6.97 -31.98
C LYS A 295 -7.49 -8.31 -32.28
N MET A 296 -7.22 -9.34 -31.46
CA MET A 296 -7.85 -10.65 -31.57
C MET A 296 -9.17 -10.76 -30.77
N ILE A 297 -9.51 -9.76 -29.97
CA ILE A 297 -10.60 -9.82 -28.99
C ILE A 297 -11.68 -8.76 -29.21
N SER A 298 -11.30 -7.48 -29.32
CA SER A 298 -12.24 -6.37 -29.11
C SER A 298 -13.15 -6.09 -30.31
N SER A 299 -14.30 -5.46 -30.07
CA SER A 299 -15.31 -5.21 -31.11
C SER A 299 -14.84 -4.32 -32.25
N LEU A 300 -13.77 -3.54 -32.03
CA LEU A 300 -13.18 -2.72 -33.09
C LEU A 300 -12.63 -3.58 -34.23
N TYR A 301 -12.16 -4.80 -33.93
CA TYR A 301 -11.39 -5.60 -34.88
C TYR A 301 -12.14 -6.83 -35.39
N LEU A 302 -13.05 -7.41 -34.60
CA LEU A 302 -13.71 -8.68 -34.96
C LEU A 302 -14.49 -8.62 -36.29
N GLY A 303 -15.20 -7.52 -36.56
CA GLY A 303 -15.92 -7.38 -37.83
C GLY A 303 -14.99 -7.32 -39.05
N GLU A 304 -13.86 -6.63 -38.91
CA GLU A 304 -12.84 -6.53 -39.95
C GLU A 304 -12.12 -7.87 -40.16
N LEU A 305 -11.88 -8.62 -39.09
CA LEU A 305 -11.30 -9.95 -39.18
C LEU A 305 -12.23 -10.92 -39.94
N VAL A 306 -13.55 -10.86 -39.68
CA VAL A 306 -14.54 -11.59 -40.46
C VAL A 306 -14.47 -11.16 -41.94
N ARG A 307 -14.44 -9.85 -42.24
CA ARG A 307 -14.33 -9.36 -43.63
C ARG A 307 -13.11 -9.93 -44.36
N LEU A 308 -11.95 -9.94 -43.70
CA LEU A 308 -10.69 -10.46 -44.28
C LEU A 308 -10.79 -11.95 -44.60
N ILE A 309 -11.35 -12.74 -43.68
CA ILE A 309 -11.59 -14.17 -43.89
C ILE A 309 -12.53 -14.38 -45.08
N LEU A 310 -13.67 -13.68 -45.10
CA LEU A 310 -14.65 -13.79 -46.18
C LEU A 310 -14.05 -13.37 -47.53
N LEU A 311 -13.24 -12.30 -47.56
CA LEU A 311 -12.55 -11.86 -48.77
C LEU A 311 -11.61 -12.94 -49.31
N LYS A 312 -10.82 -13.57 -48.43
CA LYS A 312 -9.89 -14.63 -48.84
C LYS A 312 -10.63 -15.87 -49.33
N MET A 313 -11.61 -16.36 -48.57
CA MET A 313 -12.45 -17.50 -48.96
C MET A 313 -13.18 -17.24 -50.30
N THR A 314 -13.62 -16.01 -50.53
CA THR A 314 -14.23 -15.62 -51.82
C THR A 314 -13.20 -15.67 -52.95
N LYS A 315 -11.99 -15.11 -52.77
CA LYS A 315 -10.92 -15.16 -53.78
C LYS A 315 -10.50 -16.59 -54.14
N GLU A 316 -10.62 -17.52 -53.19
CA GLU A 316 -10.34 -18.94 -53.39
C GLU A 316 -11.54 -19.74 -53.94
N GLY A 317 -12.66 -19.06 -54.24
CA GLY A 317 -13.86 -19.69 -54.81
C GLY A 317 -14.68 -20.50 -53.81
N LEU A 318 -14.39 -20.41 -52.51
CA LEU A 318 -15.09 -21.14 -51.44
C LEU A 318 -16.40 -20.47 -51.03
N LEU A 319 -16.56 -19.17 -51.29
CA LEU A 319 -17.77 -18.40 -51.05
C LEU A 319 -18.19 -17.63 -52.30
N PHE A 320 -19.50 -17.38 -52.41
CA PHE A 320 -20.12 -16.50 -53.39
C PHE A 320 -19.74 -16.79 -54.86
N ASN A 321 -19.41 -18.06 -55.17
CA ASN A 321 -18.90 -18.50 -56.47
C ASN A 321 -17.70 -17.67 -56.99
N GLY A 322 -16.83 -17.21 -56.08
CA GLY A 322 -15.66 -16.41 -56.45
C GLY A 322 -15.92 -14.93 -56.69
N LYS A 323 -17.16 -14.45 -56.53
CA LYS A 323 -17.53 -13.06 -56.85
C LYS A 323 -17.26 -12.13 -55.67
N VAL A 324 -16.25 -11.28 -55.82
CA VAL A 324 -15.89 -10.26 -54.84
C VAL A 324 -16.72 -8.98 -55.05
N SER A 325 -17.33 -8.45 -53.99
CA SER A 325 -18.02 -7.15 -54.03
C SER A 325 -17.09 -6.00 -53.62
N ALA A 326 -17.41 -4.76 -54.04
CA ALA A 326 -16.67 -3.57 -53.61
C ALA A 326 -16.71 -3.38 -52.08
N ALA A 327 -17.82 -3.76 -51.43
CA ALA A 327 -17.94 -3.71 -49.98
C ALA A 327 -16.96 -4.69 -49.31
N LEU A 328 -16.77 -5.89 -49.87
CA LEU A 328 -15.84 -6.88 -49.33
C LEU A 328 -14.37 -6.45 -49.49
N LEU A 329 -14.04 -5.58 -50.46
CA LEU A 329 -12.71 -4.96 -50.61
C LEU A 329 -12.49 -3.75 -49.69
N THR A 330 -13.55 -3.20 -49.11
CA THR A 330 -13.49 -1.95 -48.35
C THR A 330 -13.43 -2.24 -46.85
N LYS A 331 -12.32 -1.84 -46.22
CA LYS A 331 -12.12 -1.94 -44.76
C LYS A 331 -13.30 -1.34 -43.98
N GLY A 332 -13.74 -2.06 -42.95
CA GLY A 332 -14.77 -1.59 -42.02
C GLY A 332 -16.21 -1.70 -42.53
N LYS A 333 -16.47 -2.32 -43.69
CA LYS A 333 -17.85 -2.57 -44.17
C LYS A 333 -18.57 -3.70 -43.44
N ILE A 334 -17.83 -4.62 -42.81
CA ILE A 334 -18.41 -5.57 -41.86
C ILE A 334 -18.04 -5.11 -40.45
N GLU A 335 -19.04 -4.63 -39.72
CA GLU A 335 -18.90 -4.14 -38.35
C GLU A 335 -19.30 -5.22 -37.34
N MET A 336 -18.92 -5.05 -36.08
CA MET A 336 -19.31 -5.99 -35.03
C MET A 336 -20.84 -6.14 -34.87
N LYS A 337 -21.60 -5.09 -35.14
CA LYS A 337 -23.08 -5.16 -35.12
C LYS A 337 -23.62 -6.19 -36.13
N HIS A 338 -22.95 -6.35 -37.28
CA HIS A 338 -23.31 -7.35 -38.28
C HIS A 338 -23.01 -8.75 -37.76
N VAL A 339 -21.81 -8.98 -37.19
CA VAL A 339 -21.43 -10.26 -36.57
C VAL A 339 -22.43 -10.66 -35.48
N SER A 340 -22.79 -9.73 -34.58
CA SER A 340 -23.80 -9.96 -33.54
C SER A 340 -25.18 -10.32 -34.10
N ALA A 341 -25.59 -9.67 -35.20
CA ALA A 341 -26.87 -9.96 -35.86
C ALA A 341 -26.87 -11.35 -36.52
N MET A 342 -25.78 -11.74 -37.16
CA MET A 342 -25.59 -13.05 -37.79
C MET A 342 -25.60 -14.20 -36.77
N GLU A 343 -25.13 -13.95 -35.53
CA GLU A 343 -25.10 -14.96 -34.45
C GLU A 343 -26.36 -15.01 -33.56
N LYS A 344 -27.43 -14.29 -33.94
CA LYS A 344 -28.72 -14.42 -33.24
C LYS A 344 -29.29 -15.84 -33.42
N TYR A 345 -29.86 -16.38 -32.34
CA TYR A 345 -30.32 -17.77 -32.30
C TYR A 345 -31.43 -18.09 -33.31
N LYS A 346 -32.43 -17.21 -33.47
CA LYS A 346 -33.58 -17.45 -34.37
C LYS A 346 -33.39 -16.82 -35.77
N GLU A 347 -32.92 -15.58 -35.78
CA GLU A 347 -32.87 -14.73 -36.98
C GLU A 347 -31.51 -14.80 -37.70
N GLY A 348 -30.52 -15.49 -37.14
CA GLY A 348 -29.12 -15.37 -37.56
C GLY A 348 -28.88 -15.63 -39.05
N LEU A 349 -29.48 -16.68 -39.63
CA LEU A 349 -29.34 -16.98 -41.06
C LEU A 349 -30.08 -15.96 -41.96
N SER A 350 -31.25 -15.46 -41.53
CA SER A 350 -31.97 -14.40 -42.26
C SER A 350 -31.16 -13.11 -42.27
N ASN A 351 -30.68 -12.68 -41.09
CA ASN A 351 -29.82 -11.52 -40.94
C ASN A 351 -28.55 -11.67 -41.78
N THR A 352 -27.96 -12.87 -41.82
CA THR A 352 -26.77 -13.15 -42.65
C THR A 352 -27.08 -12.92 -44.13
N LYS A 353 -28.21 -13.45 -44.63
CA LYS A 353 -28.63 -13.25 -46.01
C LYS A 353 -28.87 -11.78 -46.34
N GLU A 354 -29.59 -11.07 -45.47
CA GLU A 354 -29.90 -9.64 -45.62
C GLU A 354 -28.63 -8.80 -45.66
N ILE A 355 -27.74 -8.94 -44.66
CA ILE A 355 -26.50 -8.18 -44.58
C ILE A 355 -25.58 -8.46 -45.79
N LEU A 356 -25.43 -9.73 -46.19
CA LEU A 356 -24.62 -10.07 -47.36
C LEU A 356 -25.22 -9.46 -48.64
N THR A 357 -26.54 -9.41 -48.76
CA THR A 357 -27.23 -8.76 -49.88
C THR A 357 -27.00 -7.24 -49.89
N GLU A 358 -27.07 -6.59 -48.72
CA GLU A 358 -26.76 -5.16 -48.56
C GLU A 358 -25.30 -4.83 -48.93
N LEU A 359 -24.38 -5.78 -48.73
CA LEU A 359 -22.99 -5.69 -49.16
C LEU A 359 -22.78 -5.99 -50.66
N ASN A 360 -23.89 -6.04 -51.43
CA ASN A 360 -23.93 -6.33 -52.86
C ASN A 360 -23.30 -7.68 -53.21
N LEU A 361 -23.52 -8.69 -52.35
CA LEU A 361 -23.24 -10.10 -52.60
C LEU A 361 -24.57 -10.83 -52.85
N PHE A 362 -24.52 -11.94 -53.59
CA PHE A 362 -25.70 -12.77 -53.86
C PHE A 362 -25.49 -14.15 -53.22
N PRO A 363 -25.68 -14.29 -51.88
CA PRO A 363 -25.34 -15.50 -51.16
C PRO A 363 -26.32 -16.64 -51.43
N SER A 364 -25.79 -17.86 -51.55
CA SER A 364 -26.56 -19.10 -51.41
C SER A 364 -26.87 -19.39 -49.93
N GLU A 365 -27.73 -20.38 -49.67
CA GLU A 365 -27.97 -20.86 -48.29
C GLU A 365 -26.68 -21.41 -47.66
N ASP A 366 -25.88 -22.14 -48.43
CA ASP A 366 -24.57 -22.65 -48.02
C ASP A 366 -23.59 -21.51 -47.65
N ASP A 367 -23.59 -20.41 -48.41
CA ASP A 367 -22.78 -19.23 -48.09
C ASP A 367 -23.21 -18.60 -46.75
N CYS A 368 -24.51 -18.50 -46.50
CA CYS A 368 -25.03 -17.96 -45.24
C CYS A 368 -24.62 -18.83 -44.04
N ILE A 369 -24.69 -20.16 -44.17
CA ILE A 369 -24.25 -21.10 -43.13
C ILE A 369 -22.75 -20.95 -42.88
N ALA A 370 -21.94 -20.92 -43.95
CA ALA A 370 -20.50 -20.76 -43.85
C ALA A 370 -20.11 -19.43 -43.19
N VAL A 371 -20.71 -18.31 -43.60
CA VAL A 371 -20.45 -16.97 -43.04
C VAL A 371 -20.83 -16.90 -41.56
N GLN A 372 -22.01 -17.42 -41.19
CA GLN A 372 -22.41 -17.48 -39.79
C GLN A 372 -21.43 -18.31 -38.93
N HIS A 373 -20.90 -19.40 -39.50
CA HIS A 373 -19.92 -20.23 -38.80
C HIS A 373 -18.55 -19.54 -38.69
N VAL A 374 -18.11 -18.77 -39.70
CA VAL A 374 -16.93 -17.89 -39.60
C VAL A 374 -17.10 -16.89 -38.45
N CYS A 375 -18.24 -16.21 -38.37
CA CYS A 375 -18.57 -15.30 -37.27
C CYS A 375 -18.44 -15.99 -35.90
N THR A 376 -19.03 -17.20 -35.79
CA THR A 376 -18.99 -18.03 -34.59
C THR A 376 -17.55 -18.35 -34.16
N ILE A 377 -16.69 -18.78 -35.10
CA ILE A 377 -15.29 -19.12 -34.79
C ILE A 377 -14.53 -17.87 -34.32
N VAL A 378 -14.67 -16.74 -35.02
CA VAL A 378 -13.98 -15.49 -34.69
C VAL A 378 -14.40 -14.97 -33.31
N SER A 379 -15.71 -14.87 -33.05
CA SER A 379 -16.21 -14.35 -31.77
C SER A 379 -15.94 -15.33 -30.62
N PHE A 380 -15.94 -16.64 -30.88
CA PHE A 380 -15.62 -17.63 -29.86
C PHE A 380 -14.13 -17.67 -29.52
N ARG A 381 -13.24 -17.50 -30.52
CA ARG A 381 -11.79 -17.31 -30.27
C ARG A 381 -11.54 -16.10 -29.37
N SER A 382 -12.21 -14.98 -29.66
CA SER A 382 -12.16 -13.78 -28.80
C SER A 382 -12.57 -14.09 -27.35
N ALA A 383 -13.71 -14.74 -27.15
CA ALA A 383 -14.17 -15.13 -25.81
C ALA A 383 -13.21 -16.10 -25.10
N ASN A 384 -12.58 -17.02 -25.83
CA ASN A 384 -11.62 -17.98 -25.29
C ASN A 384 -10.32 -17.29 -24.83
N LEU A 385 -9.76 -16.40 -25.65
CA LEU A 385 -8.55 -15.65 -25.30
C LEU A 385 -8.79 -14.73 -24.10
N CYS A 386 -9.91 -13.99 -24.08
CA CYS A 386 -10.30 -13.18 -22.94
C CYS A 386 -10.49 -14.03 -21.67
N ALA A 387 -11.09 -15.22 -21.79
CA ALA A 387 -11.23 -16.15 -20.68
C ALA A 387 -9.88 -16.63 -20.12
N ALA A 388 -8.90 -16.91 -20.97
CA ALA A 388 -7.57 -17.36 -20.55
C ALA A 388 -6.82 -16.27 -19.75
N ALA A 389 -6.83 -15.02 -20.23
CA ALA A 389 -6.22 -13.90 -19.51
C ALA A 389 -6.95 -13.58 -18.19
N LEU A 390 -8.29 -13.66 -18.17
CA LEU A 390 -9.05 -13.50 -16.93
C LEU A 390 -8.78 -14.65 -15.94
N ALA A 391 -8.66 -15.89 -16.43
CA ALA A 391 -8.34 -17.05 -15.61
C ALA A 391 -6.98 -16.92 -14.92
N ALA A 392 -5.99 -16.31 -15.58
CA ALA A 392 -4.69 -15.98 -15.00
C ALA A 392 -4.82 -14.98 -13.84
N ILE A 393 -5.61 -13.91 -14.00
CA ILE A 393 -5.89 -12.93 -12.93
C ILE A 393 -6.59 -13.60 -11.73
N LEU A 394 -7.60 -14.45 -11.99
CA LEU A 394 -8.32 -15.16 -10.94
C LEU A 394 -7.42 -16.15 -10.19
N THR A 395 -6.51 -16.81 -10.91
CA THR A 395 -5.52 -17.72 -10.32
C THR A 395 -4.55 -16.93 -9.42
N ARG A 396 -4.06 -15.79 -9.90
CA ARG A 396 -3.22 -14.85 -9.12
C ARG A 396 -3.91 -14.40 -7.84
N LEU A 397 -5.16 -13.95 -7.92
CA LEU A 397 -5.96 -13.54 -6.75
C LEU A 397 -6.10 -14.66 -5.71
N ARG A 398 -6.37 -15.89 -6.17
CA ARG A 398 -6.49 -17.06 -5.31
C ARG A 398 -5.18 -17.37 -4.58
N GLU A 399 -4.06 -17.32 -5.30
CA GLU A 399 -2.72 -17.59 -4.78
C GLU A 399 -2.26 -16.52 -3.79
N ASN A 400 -2.50 -15.24 -4.09
CA ASN A 400 -2.20 -14.13 -3.18
C ASN A 400 -2.88 -14.30 -1.82
N LYS A 401 -4.15 -14.73 -1.85
CA LYS A 401 -4.96 -14.99 -0.66
C LYS A 401 -4.67 -16.35 -0.02
N LYS A 402 -3.81 -17.17 -0.62
CA LYS A 402 -3.48 -18.54 -0.18
C LYS A 402 -4.72 -19.42 0.03
N LEU A 403 -5.71 -19.28 -0.85
CA LEU A 403 -6.98 -19.99 -0.74
C LEU A 403 -6.99 -21.25 -1.62
N LEU A 404 -7.61 -22.33 -1.13
CA LEU A 404 -7.88 -23.52 -1.96
C LEU A 404 -8.95 -23.22 -3.02
N ARG A 405 -10.01 -22.49 -2.63
CA ARG A 405 -11.06 -21.99 -3.52
C ARG A 405 -11.25 -20.49 -3.35
N LEU A 406 -11.39 -19.79 -4.47
CA LEU A 406 -11.65 -18.35 -4.48
C LEU A 406 -13.12 -18.10 -4.76
N ARG A 407 -13.76 -17.23 -3.98
CA ARG A 407 -15.06 -16.65 -4.35
C ARG A 407 -14.88 -15.16 -4.57
N THR A 408 -15.21 -14.68 -5.76
CA THR A 408 -14.99 -13.28 -6.15
C THR A 408 -16.02 -12.84 -7.20
N THR A 409 -16.11 -11.53 -7.41
CA THR A 409 -16.95 -10.91 -8.41
C THR A 409 -16.06 -10.20 -9.44
N VAL A 410 -16.40 -10.36 -10.73
CA VAL A 410 -15.82 -9.64 -11.86
C VAL A 410 -16.86 -8.64 -12.34
N GLY A 411 -16.57 -7.35 -12.17
CA GLY A 411 -17.35 -6.28 -12.76
C GLY A 411 -17.05 -6.19 -14.25
N ILE A 412 -18.07 -6.25 -15.11
CA ILE A 412 -17.91 -6.23 -16.57
C ILE A 412 -18.63 -5.03 -17.18
N ASP A 413 -17.96 -4.38 -18.13
CA ASP A 413 -18.58 -3.45 -19.07
C ASP A 413 -18.04 -3.67 -20.50
N GLY A 414 -18.66 -3.02 -21.48
CA GLY A 414 -18.24 -2.99 -22.87
C GLY A 414 -19.34 -3.43 -23.85
N GLY A 415 -19.36 -2.78 -25.01
CA GLY A 415 -20.39 -2.98 -26.02
C GLY A 415 -20.45 -4.40 -26.58
N LEU A 416 -19.32 -5.08 -26.74
CA LEU A 416 -19.27 -6.46 -27.24
C LEU A 416 -19.99 -7.41 -26.29
N TYR A 417 -19.64 -7.35 -25.02
CA TYR A 417 -20.24 -8.19 -23.98
C TYR A 417 -21.73 -7.89 -23.81
N LYS A 418 -22.14 -6.61 -23.87
CA LYS A 418 -23.54 -6.19 -23.72
C LYS A 418 -24.44 -6.61 -24.88
N THR A 419 -23.93 -6.57 -26.12
CA THR A 419 -24.78 -6.66 -27.33
C THR A 419 -24.67 -7.99 -28.07
N HIS A 420 -23.57 -8.73 -27.93
CA HIS A 420 -23.40 -9.98 -28.66
C HIS A 420 -24.19 -11.14 -28.01
N PRO A 421 -25.07 -11.84 -28.74
CA PRO A 421 -26.05 -12.75 -28.15
C PRO A 421 -25.43 -13.99 -27.47
N GLN A 422 -24.25 -14.41 -27.90
CA GLN A 422 -23.59 -15.63 -27.40
C GLN A 422 -22.34 -15.36 -26.55
N TYR A 423 -21.82 -14.14 -26.53
CA TYR A 423 -20.48 -13.86 -26.01
C TYR A 423 -20.39 -14.07 -24.49
N PRO A 424 -21.30 -13.52 -23.66
CA PRO A 424 -21.25 -13.72 -22.20
C PRO A 424 -21.33 -15.20 -21.82
N LYS A 425 -22.22 -15.96 -22.48
CA LYS A 425 -22.40 -17.40 -22.22
C LYS A 425 -21.12 -18.18 -22.51
N ARG A 426 -20.46 -17.89 -23.64
CA ARG A 426 -19.20 -18.52 -24.04
C ARG A 426 -18.07 -18.17 -23.07
N LEU A 427 -17.85 -16.88 -22.80
CA LEU A 427 -16.84 -16.39 -21.86
C LEU A 427 -17.00 -17.07 -20.49
N HIS A 428 -18.19 -17.00 -19.89
CA HIS A 428 -18.44 -17.57 -18.56
C HIS A 428 -18.20 -19.08 -18.50
N LYS A 429 -18.59 -19.81 -19.56
CA LYS A 429 -18.39 -21.25 -19.65
C LYS A 429 -16.89 -21.60 -19.68
N VAL A 430 -16.10 -20.85 -20.44
CA VAL A 430 -14.66 -21.12 -20.60
C VAL A 430 -13.91 -20.73 -19.33
N VAL A 431 -14.20 -19.58 -18.73
CA VAL A 431 -13.58 -19.17 -17.45
C VAL A 431 -13.80 -20.23 -16.38
N ARG A 432 -15.04 -20.68 -16.17
CA ARG A 432 -15.34 -21.73 -15.16
C ARG A 432 -14.66 -23.07 -15.46
N ARG A 433 -14.38 -23.36 -16.73
CA ARG A 433 -13.66 -24.58 -17.13
C ARG A 433 -12.17 -24.47 -16.85
N LEU A 434 -11.55 -23.32 -17.11
CA LEU A 434 -10.11 -23.08 -16.89
C LEU A 434 -9.76 -22.93 -15.39
N VAL A 435 -10.66 -22.35 -14.59
CA VAL A 435 -10.46 -22.16 -13.14
C VAL A 435 -11.58 -22.82 -12.33
N PRO A 436 -11.64 -24.16 -12.26
CA PRO A 436 -12.71 -24.89 -11.55
C PRO A 436 -12.73 -24.63 -10.04
N ASN A 437 -11.63 -24.12 -9.48
CA ASN A 437 -11.51 -23.76 -8.06
C ASN A 437 -11.97 -22.32 -7.74
N CYS A 438 -12.49 -21.59 -8.72
CA CYS A 438 -12.95 -20.21 -8.56
C CYS A 438 -14.47 -20.11 -8.77
N ASP A 439 -15.20 -19.74 -7.72
CA ASP A 439 -16.62 -19.43 -7.76
C ASP A 439 -16.79 -17.96 -8.19
N VAL A 440 -16.88 -17.74 -9.50
CA VAL A 440 -16.91 -16.39 -10.11
C VAL A 440 -18.33 -15.92 -10.38
N ARG A 441 -18.69 -14.77 -9.80
CA ARG A 441 -19.87 -13.99 -10.18
C ARG A 441 -19.47 -12.95 -11.23
N PHE A 442 -20.22 -12.88 -12.33
CA PHE A 442 -20.07 -11.83 -13.33
C PHE A 442 -21.16 -10.79 -13.14
N LEU A 443 -20.79 -9.55 -12.83
CA LEU A 443 -21.72 -8.46 -12.57
C LEU A 443 -21.60 -7.41 -13.66
N LEU A 444 -22.69 -7.18 -14.39
CA LEU A 444 -22.71 -6.16 -15.45
C LEU A 444 -22.86 -4.77 -14.84
N SER A 445 -21.96 -3.85 -15.20
CA SER A 445 -22.10 -2.43 -14.86
C SER A 445 -23.19 -1.77 -15.71
N GLN A 446 -24.35 -1.50 -15.10
CA GLN A 446 -25.49 -0.84 -15.75
C GLN A 446 -25.19 0.64 -16.01
N SER A 447 -24.56 1.31 -15.04
CA SER A 447 -24.28 2.75 -15.08
C SER A 447 -22.97 3.10 -15.77
N GLY A 448 -22.10 2.12 -16.04
CA GLY A 448 -20.81 2.28 -16.70
C GLY A 448 -19.65 2.62 -15.75
N SER A 449 -18.46 2.78 -16.32
CA SER A 449 -17.21 3.16 -15.64
C SER A 449 -17.27 4.50 -14.93
N ALA A 450 -18.05 5.45 -15.47
CA ALA A 450 -18.11 6.80 -14.94
C ALA A 450 -18.75 6.91 -13.53
N LYS A 451 -19.70 6.04 -13.17
CA LYS A 451 -20.19 5.94 -11.76
C LYS A 451 -19.03 5.57 -10.84
N GLY A 452 -18.15 4.68 -11.28
CA GLY A 452 -17.00 4.23 -10.52
C GLY A 452 -15.93 5.28 -10.34
N ALA A 453 -15.71 6.14 -11.34
CA ALA A 453 -14.85 7.31 -11.15
C ALA A 453 -15.38 8.25 -10.07
N ALA A 454 -16.69 8.49 -10.02
CA ALA A 454 -17.28 9.23 -8.91
C ALA A 454 -17.10 8.51 -7.55
N MET A 455 -17.20 7.17 -7.52
CA MET A 455 -16.94 6.40 -6.29
C MET A 455 -15.47 6.50 -5.84
N VAL A 456 -14.52 6.45 -6.78
CA VAL A 456 -13.09 6.66 -6.48
C VAL A 456 -12.88 8.06 -5.93
N THR A 457 -13.48 9.08 -6.55
CA THR A 457 -13.46 10.45 -6.04
C THR A 457 -14.04 10.55 -4.63
N ALA A 458 -15.13 9.84 -4.35
CA ALA A 458 -15.74 9.81 -3.02
C ALA A 458 -14.83 9.15 -1.97
N VAL A 459 -14.17 8.04 -2.32
CA VAL A 459 -13.17 7.39 -1.46
C VAL A 459 -11.98 8.32 -1.22
N ALA A 460 -11.45 8.94 -2.27
CA ALA A 460 -10.32 9.87 -2.17
C ALA A 460 -10.66 11.07 -1.26
N TYR A 461 -11.84 11.67 -1.47
CA TYR A 461 -12.31 12.78 -0.66
C TYR A 461 -12.45 12.40 0.82
N ARG A 462 -12.98 11.20 1.10
CA ARG A 462 -13.09 10.66 2.46
C ARG A 462 -11.72 10.45 3.12
N LEU A 463 -10.76 9.84 2.41
CA LEU A 463 -9.42 9.59 2.93
C LEU A 463 -8.66 10.89 3.20
N ALA A 464 -8.80 11.89 2.33
CA ALA A 464 -8.23 13.22 2.55
C ALA A 464 -8.81 13.89 3.81
N ALA A 465 -10.13 13.80 4.02
CA ALA A 465 -10.78 14.32 5.22
C ALA A 465 -10.31 13.61 6.49
N GLN A 466 -10.17 12.28 6.45
CA GLN A 466 -9.65 11.49 7.57
C GLN A 466 -8.20 11.85 7.89
N ARG A 467 -7.34 11.99 6.86
CA ARG A 467 -5.94 12.35 7.05
C ARG A 467 -5.81 13.71 7.75
N LYS A 468 -6.61 14.70 7.34
CA LYS A 468 -6.66 16.01 7.98
C LYS A 468 -7.03 15.93 9.47
N GLN A 469 -7.91 15.01 9.85
CA GLN A 469 -8.25 14.78 11.27
C GLN A 469 -7.08 14.16 12.05
N ILE A 470 -6.39 13.17 11.46
CA ILE A 470 -5.21 12.55 12.05
C ILE A 470 -4.10 13.59 12.23
N ASP A 471 -3.80 14.36 11.20
CA ASP A 471 -2.77 15.40 11.26
C ASP A 471 -3.12 16.47 12.30
N ALA A 472 -4.39 16.83 12.46
CA ALA A 472 -4.82 17.75 13.53
C ALA A 472 -4.64 17.17 14.93
N VAL A 473 -4.81 15.86 15.10
CA VAL A 473 -4.57 15.15 16.37
C VAL A 473 -3.07 15.04 16.68
N LEU A 474 -2.23 14.86 15.65
CA LEU A 474 -0.78 14.71 15.79
C LEU A 474 -0.04 16.06 15.85
N ALA A 475 -0.63 17.14 15.34
CA ALA A 475 -0.01 18.46 15.30
C ALA A 475 0.58 18.95 16.64
N PRO A 476 -0.08 18.75 17.81
CA PRO A 476 0.49 19.14 19.10
C PRO A 476 1.80 18.44 19.49
N PHE A 477 2.11 17.28 18.92
CA PHE A 477 3.36 16.55 19.17
C PHE A 477 4.55 17.09 18.36
N VAL A 478 4.30 17.94 17.36
CA VAL A 478 5.35 18.52 16.51
C VAL A 478 5.87 19.79 17.17
N LEU A 479 7.04 19.70 17.81
CA LEU A 479 7.69 20.84 18.45
C LEU A 479 8.51 21.64 17.44
N SER A 480 8.27 22.95 17.40
CA SER A 480 9.08 23.87 16.60
C SER A 480 10.48 24.06 17.20
N LEU A 481 11.44 24.50 16.38
CA LEU A 481 12.78 24.83 16.85
C LEU A 481 12.77 25.93 17.93
N GLU A 482 11.83 26.86 17.86
CA GLU A 482 11.64 27.90 18.87
C GLU A 482 11.18 27.30 20.21
N THR A 483 10.19 26.40 20.16
CA THR A 483 9.71 25.68 21.34
C THR A 483 10.82 24.85 21.99
N LEU A 484 11.63 24.15 21.19
CA LEU A 484 12.78 23.38 21.71
C LEU A 484 13.83 24.28 22.39
N ARG A 485 14.03 25.50 21.89
CA ARG A 485 14.93 26.49 22.54
C ARG A 485 14.37 26.99 23.85
N ASP A 486 13.07 27.25 23.93
CA ASP A 486 12.38 27.60 25.18
C ASP A 486 12.54 26.50 26.23
N VAL A 487 12.27 25.24 25.86
CA VAL A 487 12.45 24.07 26.73
C VAL A 487 13.90 23.97 27.23
N LYS A 488 14.89 24.13 26.34
CA LYS A 488 16.31 24.17 26.72
C LYS A 488 16.60 25.25 27.77
N ASN A 489 16.07 26.46 27.57
CA ASN A 489 16.30 27.58 28.49
C ASN A 489 15.63 27.33 29.84
N LYS A 490 14.39 26.80 29.86
CA LYS A 490 13.69 26.41 31.09
C LYS A 490 14.43 25.33 31.85
N MET A 491 14.94 24.29 31.17
CA MET A 491 15.77 23.27 31.78
C MET A 491 17.02 23.90 32.42
N ARG A 492 17.73 24.78 31.70
CA ARG A 492 18.89 25.48 32.26
C ARG A 492 18.54 26.25 33.55
N THR A 493 17.42 26.98 33.56
CA THR A 493 16.94 27.68 34.75
C THR A 493 16.69 26.72 35.92
N GLU A 494 16.07 25.57 35.68
CA GLU A 494 15.81 24.58 36.73
C GLU A 494 17.09 23.91 37.25
N LEU A 495 18.09 23.67 36.39
CA LEU A 495 19.41 23.21 36.82
C LEU A 495 20.07 24.22 37.78
N GLU A 496 20.09 25.51 37.41
CA GLU A 496 20.62 26.58 38.26
C GLU A 496 19.82 26.71 39.57
N TYR A 497 18.50 26.52 39.51
CA TYR A 497 17.61 26.58 40.68
C TYR A 497 17.86 25.41 41.65
N GLY A 498 18.19 24.23 41.15
CA GLY A 498 18.52 23.06 41.97
C GLY A 498 19.89 23.12 42.65
N LEU A 499 20.85 23.86 42.09
CA LEU A 499 22.21 23.99 42.66
C LEU A 499 22.31 24.99 43.82
N LYS A 500 21.40 25.96 43.88
CA LYS A 500 21.41 27.05 44.87
C LYS A 500 20.84 26.61 46.21
N ARG A 501 21.49 27.05 47.30
CA ARG A 501 21.14 26.64 48.67
C ARG A 501 19.73 27.09 49.07
N GLU A 502 19.31 28.27 48.64
CA GLU A 502 18.02 28.88 49.00
C GLU A 502 16.80 28.26 48.30
N THR A 503 17.04 27.54 47.19
CA THR A 503 15.98 27.08 46.28
C THR A 503 15.95 25.57 46.08
N GLN A 504 17.01 24.85 46.46
CA GLN A 504 17.11 23.40 46.30
C GLN A 504 15.93 22.62 46.92
N ASP A 505 15.43 23.08 48.07
CA ASP A 505 14.31 22.46 48.78
C ASP A 505 13.04 22.38 47.93
N ARG A 506 12.78 23.44 47.17
CA ARG A 506 11.61 23.64 46.29
C ARG A 506 11.87 23.25 44.84
N ALA A 507 13.13 23.08 44.43
CA ALA A 507 13.50 22.71 43.08
C ALA A 507 12.88 21.37 42.67
N THR A 508 12.41 21.29 41.42
CA THR A 508 11.87 20.03 40.87
C THR A 508 12.97 19.15 40.27
N VAL A 509 13.94 19.78 39.62
CA VAL A 509 15.23 19.18 39.24
C VAL A 509 16.18 19.31 40.43
N LYS A 510 16.56 18.19 41.05
CA LYS A 510 17.13 18.18 42.41
C LYS A 510 18.62 18.47 42.50
N MET A 511 19.37 18.24 41.41
CA MET A 511 20.81 18.53 41.34
C MET A 511 21.60 17.96 42.53
N LEU A 512 21.44 16.65 42.75
CA LEU A 512 21.97 15.93 43.92
C LEU A 512 23.49 15.73 43.80
N PRO A 513 24.29 16.17 44.80
CA PRO A 513 25.73 15.90 44.86
C PRO A 513 26.02 14.41 44.98
N THR A 514 26.99 13.92 44.21
CA THR A 514 27.35 12.49 44.17
C THR A 514 28.64 12.17 44.93
N TYR A 515 29.39 13.19 45.34
CA TYR A 515 30.73 13.08 45.94
C TYR A 515 31.79 12.40 45.06
N VAL A 516 31.51 12.25 43.75
CA VAL A 516 32.49 11.84 42.74
C VAL A 516 33.16 13.08 42.17
N CYS A 517 34.38 13.38 42.61
CA CYS A 517 35.08 14.64 42.30
C CYS A 517 36.03 14.59 41.08
N GLY A 518 36.05 13.48 40.34
CA GLY A 518 36.88 13.32 39.16
C GLY A 518 36.49 12.10 38.34
N THR A 519 36.81 12.12 37.05
CA THR A 519 36.70 10.98 36.14
C THR A 519 37.91 10.06 36.28
N PRO A 520 37.85 8.82 35.75
CA PRO A 520 38.98 7.90 35.86
C PRO A 520 40.26 8.47 35.23
N ASP A 521 41.38 8.42 35.96
CA ASP A 521 42.67 8.92 35.51
C ASP A 521 43.59 7.81 34.96
N GLY A 522 43.15 6.56 35.10
CA GLY A 522 43.85 5.36 34.65
C GLY A 522 44.85 4.79 35.64
N THR A 523 44.92 5.34 36.86
CA THR A 523 45.70 4.78 37.97
C THR A 523 44.94 3.66 38.70
N GLU A 524 43.63 3.54 38.48
CA GLU A 524 42.74 2.60 39.16
C GLU A 524 43.17 1.15 38.93
N LYS A 525 43.19 0.37 40.01
CA LYS A 525 43.56 -1.05 39.97
C LYS A 525 42.95 -1.78 41.16
N GLY A 526 42.50 -3.01 40.94
CA GLY A 526 41.97 -3.82 42.02
C GLY A 526 40.92 -4.83 41.57
N LYS A 527 40.30 -5.47 42.57
CA LYS A 527 39.12 -6.31 42.40
C LYS A 527 38.00 -5.68 43.23
N TYR A 528 36.87 -5.42 42.61
CA TYR A 528 35.74 -4.73 43.20
C TYR A 528 34.48 -5.55 42.99
N LEU A 529 33.60 -5.57 43.97
CA LEU A 529 32.22 -5.97 43.78
C LEU A 529 31.41 -4.75 43.33
N ALA A 530 30.40 -4.98 42.51
CA ALA A 530 29.41 -3.96 42.20
C ALA A 530 28.01 -4.55 42.25
N LEU A 531 27.06 -3.75 42.74
CA LEU A 531 25.63 -4.04 42.71
C LEU A 531 24.97 -3.09 41.73
N ASP A 532 24.01 -3.57 40.96
CA ASP A 532 23.26 -2.76 40.00
C ASP A 532 21.76 -2.99 40.22
N LEU A 533 21.14 -2.02 40.87
CA LEU A 533 19.72 -2.01 41.23
C LEU A 533 19.04 -0.76 40.66
N GLY A 534 18.21 -0.95 39.64
CA GLY A 534 17.44 0.15 39.04
C GLY A 534 16.16 -0.26 38.29
N GLY A 535 15.81 -1.54 38.31
CA GLY A 535 14.63 -2.11 37.64
C GLY A 535 14.38 -3.53 38.13
N THR A 536 13.62 -4.34 37.39
CA THR A 536 13.29 -5.73 37.75
C THR A 536 14.47 -6.70 37.70
N ASN A 537 15.56 -6.31 37.01
CA ASN A 537 16.78 -7.11 36.91
C ASN A 537 17.86 -6.52 37.82
N PHE A 538 18.11 -7.18 38.94
CA PHE A 538 19.22 -6.89 39.84
C PHE A 538 20.48 -7.61 39.35
N ARG A 539 21.65 -6.98 39.43
CA ARG A 539 22.91 -7.63 39.06
C ARG A 539 23.93 -7.51 40.17
N VAL A 540 24.68 -8.60 40.35
CA VAL A 540 25.89 -8.63 41.19
C VAL A 540 27.08 -8.88 40.26
N LEU A 541 28.12 -8.07 40.40
CA LEU A 541 29.27 -8.07 39.52
C LEU A 541 30.59 -8.21 40.31
N LEU A 542 31.57 -8.87 39.70
CA LEU A 542 32.98 -8.83 40.07
C LEU A 542 33.76 -8.15 38.94
N VAL A 543 34.34 -6.98 39.25
CA VAL A 543 35.11 -6.17 38.31
C VAL A 543 36.59 -6.24 38.68
N LYS A 544 37.44 -6.63 37.72
CA LYS A 544 38.90 -6.69 37.88
C LYS A 544 39.55 -5.65 36.98
N ILE A 545 40.14 -4.62 37.58
CA ILE A 545 40.80 -3.52 36.88
C ILE A 545 42.32 -3.69 37.00
N ARG A 546 43.04 -3.63 35.88
CA ARG A 546 44.50 -3.64 35.84
C ARG A 546 45.02 -2.36 35.20
N SER A 547 45.83 -1.59 35.94
CA SER A 547 46.60 -0.46 35.42
C SER A 547 48.02 -0.88 34.97
N GLY A 548 48.60 -0.18 33.99
CA GLY A 548 49.92 -0.47 33.40
C GLY A 548 49.99 -0.28 31.88
N ARG A 549 51.04 -0.79 31.21
CA ARG A 549 51.24 -0.67 29.74
C ARG A 549 50.11 -1.27 28.89
N ARG A 550 49.27 -2.13 29.48
CA ARG A 550 48.03 -2.65 28.87
C ARG A 550 46.91 -2.51 29.90
N ARG A 551 46.12 -1.44 29.80
CA ARG A 551 44.88 -1.27 30.56
C ARG A 551 43.93 -2.42 30.20
N SER A 552 43.33 -3.06 31.19
CA SER A 552 42.33 -4.10 30.95
C SER A 552 41.32 -4.19 32.09
N VAL A 553 40.04 -4.27 31.72
CA VAL A 553 38.93 -4.53 32.64
C VAL A 553 38.37 -5.91 32.33
N ARG A 554 38.16 -6.74 33.36
CA ARG A 554 37.43 -8.01 33.25
C ARG A 554 36.24 -8.01 34.19
N MET A 555 35.06 -8.26 33.66
CA MET A 555 33.80 -8.25 34.41
C MET A 555 33.18 -9.64 34.38
N TYR A 556 32.65 -10.06 35.54
CA TYR A 556 31.80 -11.22 35.70
C TYR A 556 30.52 -10.74 36.36
N ASN A 557 29.35 -11.18 35.90
CA ASN A 557 28.09 -10.79 36.50
C ASN A 557 27.10 -11.96 36.54
N LYS A 558 26.10 -11.83 37.41
CA LYS A 558 24.91 -12.68 37.44
C LYS A 558 23.68 -11.80 37.64
N ILE A 559 22.65 -12.07 36.86
CA ILE A 559 21.36 -11.38 36.91
C ILE A 559 20.44 -12.16 37.84
N PHE A 560 19.72 -11.43 38.68
CA PHE A 560 18.71 -11.94 39.60
C PHE A 560 17.41 -11.17 39.38
N ALA A 561 16.29 -11.88 39.35
CA ALA A 561 14.98 -11.24 39.31
C ALA A 561 14.61 -10.74 40.71
N ILE A 562 13.96 -9.58 40.78
CA ILE A 562 13.27 -9.14 41.99
C ILE A 562 11.76 -9.33 41.75
N PRO A 563 11.10 -10.24 42.49
CA PRO A 563 9.65 -10.42 42.39
C PRO A 563 8.89 -9.14 42.72
N LEU A 564 7.72 -8.95 42.12
CA LEU A 564 6.92 -7.74 42.32
C LEU A 564 6.50 -7.58 43.78
N GLU A 565 6.18 -8.69 44.45
CA GLU A 565 5.87 -8.73 45.88
C GLU A 565 7.03 -8.25 46.76
N ILE A 566 8.29 -8.41 46.33
CA ILE A 566 9.47 -7.89 47.03
C ILE A 566 9.70 -6.42 46.68
N MET A 567 9.50 -6.03 45.41
CA MET A 567 9.63 -4.63 44.98
C MET A 567 8.62 -3.69 45.66
N GLN A 568 7.48 -4.22 46.11
CA GLN A 568 6.38 -3.51 46.75
C GLN A 568 6.12 -4.00 48.20
N GLY A 569 7.04 -4.82 48.74
CA GLY A 569 6.96 -5.36 50.10
C GLY A 569 7.56 -4.39 51.13
N THR A 570 8.29 -4.92 52.10
CA THR A 570 9.02 -4.11 53.08
C THR A 570 10.48 -3.89 52.66
N GLY A 571 11.10 -2.82 53.17
CA GLY A 571 12.53 -2.58 52.99
C GLY A 571 13.38 -3.73 53.49
N GLU A 572 13.02 -4.32 54.62
CA GLU A 572 13.71 -5.50 55.16
C GLU A 572 13.74 -6.66 54.16
N GLU A 573 12.58 -7.03 53.59
CA GLU A 573 12.47 -8.10 52.59
C GLU A 573 13.28 -7.80 51.32
N LEU A 574 13.24 -6.55 50.84
CA LEU A 574 13.98 -6.13 49.65
C LEU A 574 15.49 -6.27 49.85
N PHE A 575 16.03 -5.75 50.96
CA PHE A 575 17.46 -5.79 51.22
C PHE A 575 17.93 -7.20 51.60
N ASP A 576 17.10 -8.01 52.27
CA ASP A 576 17.41 -9.42 52.53
C ASP A 576 17.49 -10.23 51.23
N HIS A 577 16.60 -9.97 50.27
CA HIS A 577 16.66 -10.57 48.92
C HIS A 577 17.92 -10.16 48.17
N ILE A 578 18.32 -8.88 48.24
CA ILE A 578 19.57 -8.37 47.66
C ILE A 578 20.77 -9.12 48.25
N VAL A 579 20.84 -9.25 49.57
CA VAL A 579 21.94 -9.94 50.25
C VAL A 579 21.96 -11.44 49.91
N GLN A 580 20.80 -12.08 49.72
CA GLN A 580 20.72 -13.45 49.20
C GLN A 580 21.33 -13.58 47.81
N CYS A 581 20.99 -12.67 46.89
CA CYS A 581 21.56 -12.66 45.56
C CYS A 581 23.09 -12.45 45.59
N ILE A 582 23.59 -11.62 46.51
CA ILE A 582 25.04 -11.44 46.72
C ILE A 582 25.68 -12.73 47.22
N ALA A 583 25.10 -13.39 48.22
CA ALA A 583 25.59 -14.66 48.76
C ALA A 583 25.75 -15.72 47.65
N ASP A 584 24.70 -15.88 46.83
CA ASP A 584 24.67 -16.82 45.71
C ASP A 584 25.74 -16.48 44.66
N PHE A 585 26.00 -15.20 44.42
CA PHE A 585 27.03 -14.77 43.48
C PHE A 585 28.44 -15.03 44.01
N LEU A 586 28.70 -14.76 45.30
CA LEU A 586 30.00 -15.01 45.92
C LEU A 586 30.33 -16.51 45.92
N GLU A 587 29.34 -17.35 46.16
CA GLU A 587 29.46 -18.81 46.05
C GLU A 587 29.73 -19.25 44.61
N TYR A 588 28.93 -18.76 43.66
CA TYR A 588 29.12 -19.02 42.23
C TYR A 588 30.52 -18.65 41.72
N MET A 589 31.07 -17.54 42.20
CA MET A 589 32.41 -17.06 41.83
C MET A 589 33.54 -17.72 42.62
N GLY A 590 33.23 -18.55 43.63
CA GLY A 590 34.23 -19.21 44.48
C GLY A 590 35.06 -18.25 45.34
N ILE A 591 34.46 -17.15 45.77
CA ILE A 591 35.14 -16.08 46.55
C ILE A 591 34.52 -15.83 47.92
N LYS A 592 33.74 -16.80 48.43
CA LYS A 592 33.16 -16.78 49.77
C LYS A 592 34.28 -16.63 50.82
N GLY A 593 34.21 -15.58 51.65
CA GLY A 593 35.21 -15.24 52.67
C GLY A 593 36.22 -14.15 52.29
N ALA A 594 36.21 -13.64 51.05
CA ALA A 594 37.02 -12.48 50.67
C ALA A 594 36.30 -11.17 51.02
N ARG A 595 36.91 -10.31 51.85
CA ARG A 595 36.42 -8.95 52.08
C ARG A 595 36.87 -8.05 50.92
N LEU A 596 35.95 -7.76 49.99
CA LEU A 596 36.20 -6.93 48.81
C LEU A 596 35.47 -5.58 48.92
N PRO A 597 36.05 -4.50 48.39
CA PRO A 597 35.36 -3.22 48.26
C PRO A 597 34.18 -3.34 47.28
N LEU A 598 33.05 -2.77 47.66
CA LEU A 598 31.78 -2.83 46.94
C LEU A 598 31.29 -1.43 46.57
N GLY A 599 30.99 -1.22 45.29
CA GLY A 599 30.21 -0.08 44.81
C GLY A 599 28.75 -0.46 44.63
N PHE A 600 27.83 0.31 45.20
CA PHE A 600 26.40 0.06 45.09
C PHE A 600 25.76 1.04 44.11
N THR A 601 25.55 0.60 42.87
CA THR A 601 24.73 1.36 41.92
C THR A 601 23.26 1.21 42.29
N PHE A 602 22.69 2.29 42.80
CA PHE A 602 21.32 2.39 43.27
C PHE A 602 20.62 3.50 42.49
N SER A 603 19.84 3.11 41.47
CA SER A 603 19.31 4.00 40.44
C SER A 603 18.03 4.73 40.86
N PHE A 604 18.02 5.29 42.07
CA PHE A 604 16.92 6.07 42.61
C PHE A 604 17.44 7.40 43.16
N PRO A 605 16.57 8.41 43.32
CA PRO A 605 16.95 9.68 43.91
C PRO A 605 17.49 9.50 45.34
N CYS A 606 18.78 9.74 45.55
CA CYS A 606 19.42 9.67 46.87
C CYS A 606 20.05 11.01 47.25
N ARG A 607 19.75 11.51 48.44
CA ARG A 607 20.48 12.63 49.05
C ARG A 607 21.73 12.06 49.72
N GLN A 608 22.89 12.31 49.13
CA GLN A 608 24.15 11.83 49.69
C GLN A 608 24.73 12.81 50.71
N ALA A 609 25.24 12.27 51.82
CA ALA A 609 26.03 13.02 52.80
C ALA A 609 27.55 12.76 52.62
N SER A 610 27.90 11.63 52.01
CA SER A 610 29.24 11.24 51.58
C SER A 610 29.10 10.21 50.44
N ILE A 611 30.22 9.83 49.82
CA ILE A 611 30.20 8.85 48.72
C ILE A 611 29.60 7.50 49.16
N ASP A 612 29.70 7.14 50.44
CA ASP A 612 29.24 5.87 51.04
C ASP A 612 27.98 6.03 51.92
N LYS A 613 27.27 7.15 51.82
CA LYS A 613 26.02 7.42 52.55
C LYS A 613 24.98 8.06 51.64
N GLY A 614 23.80 7.46 51.56
CA GLY A 614 22.75 7.90 50.64
C GLY A 614 21.36 7.68 51.20
N THR A 615 20.68 8.76 51.59
CA THR A 615 19.28 8.69 52.03
C THR A 615 18.36 8.63 50.82
N LEU A 616 17.51 7.61 50.71
CA LEU A 616 16.52 7.54 49.63
C LEU A 616 15.51 8.68 49.77
N VAL A 617 15.35 9.49 48.71
CA VAL A 617 14.42 10.63 48.69
C VAL A 617 13.00 10.19 48.34
N GLY A 618 12.86 9.22 47.43
CA GLY A 618 11.57 8.71 47.00
C GLY A 618 11.72 7.63 45.94
N TRP A 619 10.82 6.67 45.93
CA TRP A 619 10.83 5.61 44.94
C TRP A 619 10.38 6.09 43.55
N THR A 620 10.93 5.45 42.53
CA THR A 620 10.56 5.62 41.12
C THR A 620 10.50 4.25 40.43
N LYS A 621 10.17 4.19 39.13
CA LYS A 621 10.31 2.96 38.30
C LYS A 621 9.54 1.73 38.83
N GLY A 622 8.45 1.94 39.58
CA GLY A 622 7.55 0.89 40.07
C GLY A 622 7.92 0.23 41.42
N PHE A 623 9.04 0.63 42.04
CA PHE A 623 9.37 0.23 43.42
C PHE A 623 8.47 0.99 44.41
N LYS A 624 8.05 0.32 45.49
CA LYS A 624 7.27 0.90 46.59
C LYS A 624 7.55 0.22 47.94
N ALA A 625 8.73 -0.36 48.12
CA ALA A 625 9.08 -1.02 49.37
C ALA A 625 8.96 -0.05 50.56
N THR A 626 8.20 -0.42 51.59
CA THR A 626 7.98 0.44 52.76
C THR A 626 9.23 0.57 53.61
N ASP A 627 9.30 1.61 54.44
CA ASP A 627 10.40 1.80 55.40
C ASP A 627 11.79 1.96 54.74
N CYS A 628 11.81 2.40 53.47
CA CYS A 628 13.04 2.75 52.74
C CYS A 628 13.20 4.26 52.55
N GLU A 629 12.11 4.98 52.23
CA GLU A 629 12.17 6.43 51.95
C GLU A 629 12.52 7.20 53.24
N GLY A 630 13.55 8.03 53.18
CA GLY A 630 14.10 8.72 54.35
C GLY A 630 15.21 7.96 55.08
N GLU A 631 15.47 6.71 54.73
CA GLU A 631 16.52 5.87 55.32
C GLU A 631 17.80 5.82 54.46
N ASP A 632 18.95 5.57 55.09
CA ASP A 632 20.23 5.41 54.40
C ASP A 632 20.35 3.99 53.81
N VAL A 633 20.37 3.90 52.48
CA VAL A 633 20.35 2.61 51.76
C VAL A 633 21.62 1.78 51.96
N VAL A 634 22.74 2.42 52.32
CA VAL A 634 23.98 1.72 52.65
C VAL A 634 23.87 1.12 54.04
N ASP A 635 23.31 1.83 55.01
CA ASP A 635 23.07 1.28 56.34
C ASP A 635 22.03 0.16 56.32
N MET A 636 20.96 0.28 55.53
CA MET A 636 20.00 -0.81 55.31
C MET A 636 20.67 -2.07 54.73
N LEU A 637 21.57 -1.89 53.75
CA LEU A 637 22.35 -3.01 53.19
C LEU A 637 23.32 -3.62 54.22
N ARG A 638 24.00 -2.79 55.04
CA ARG A 638 24.87 -3.26 56.14
C ARG A 638 24.08 -4.08 57.16
N GLU A 639 22.88 -3.63 57.52
CA GLU A 639 22.01 -4.35 58.44
C GLU A 639 21.56 -5.70 57.90
N ALA A 640 21.17 -5.78 56.63
CA ALA A 640 20.81 -7.04 55.97
C ALA A 640 21.99 -8.02 55.92
N ILE A 641 23.21 -7.54 55.63
CA ILE A 641 24.43 -8.35 55.68
C ILE A 641 24.66 -8.89 57.09
N ARG A 642 24.50 -8.04 58.13
CA ARG A 642 24.65 -8.43 59.53
C ARG A 642 23.59 -9.44 59.98
N ARG A 643 22.33 -9.29 59.56
CA ARG A 643 21.25 -10.27 59.85
C ARG A 643 21.60 -11.65 59.31
N ARG A 644 22.19 -11.72 58.11
CA ARG A 644 22.57 -12.97 57.47
C ARG A 644 23.78 -13.65 58.11
N ASN A 645 24.77 -12.87 58.56
CA ASN A 645 25.95 -13.36 59.30
C ASN A 645 26.77 -14.47 58.58
N GLU A 646 26.88 -14.39 57.24
CA GLU A 646 27.61 -15.38 56.41
C GLU A 646 28.89 -14.83 55.76
N PHE A 647 28.94 -13.51 55.54
CA PHE A 647 30.06 -12.82 54.89
C PHE A 647 30.09 -11.34 55.30
N ASP A 648 31.20 -10.67 55.02
CA ASP A 648 31.40 -9.25 55.30
C ASP A 648 31.87 -8.53 54.03
N LEU A 649 31.36 -7.31 53.80
CA LEU A 649 31.64 -6.50 52.60
C LEU A 649 32.01 -5.08 53.02
N ASP A 650 32.95 -4.50 52.28
CA ASP A 650 33.38 -3.12 52.48
C ASP A 650 32.64 -2.22 51.48
N ILE A 651 31.49 -1.67 51.87
CA ILE A 651 30.70 -0.80 50.98
C ILE A 651 31.35 0.58 50.96
N VAL A 652 31.99 0.91 49.84
CA VAL A 652 32.83 2.11 49.68
C VAL A 652 32.13 3.23 48.93
N ALA A 653 31.05 2.94 48.21
CA ALA A 653 30.29 3.93 47.47
C ALA A 653 28.84 3.50 47.23
N VAL A 654 27.92 4.46 47.24
CA VAL A 654 26.59 4.38 46.62
C VAL A 654 26.55 5.39 45.47
N VAL A 655 26.07 4.95 44.30
CA VAL A 655 26.21 5.67 43.03
C VAL A 655 24.92 5.57 42.24
N ASN A 656 24.53 6.64 41.53
CA ASN A 656 23.42 6.57 40.58
C ASN A 656 23.87 5.93 39.25
N ASP A 657 22.98 5.26 38.52
CA ASP A 657 23.30 4.62 37.23
C ASP A 657 23.86 5.60 36.18
N THR A 658 23.35 6.83 36.15
CA THR A 658 23.89 7.88 35.27
C THR A 658 25.38 8.13 35.53
N VAL A 659 25.76 8.22 36.80
CA VAL A 659 27.14 8.46 37.25
C VAL A 659 28.02 7.26 36.93
N GLY A 660 27.55 6.05 37.24
CA GLY A 660 28.26 4.82 36.87
C GLY A 660 28.47 4.70 35.36
N THR A 661 27.50 5.13 34.56
CA THR A 661 27.58 5.15 33.09
C THR A 661 28.60 6.19 32.61
N MET A 662 28.57 7.42 33.16
CA MET A 662 29.56 8.46 32.87
C MET A 662 30.98 7.96 33.18
N MET A 663 31.18 7.35 34.35
CA MET A 663 32.49 6.85 34.78
C MET A 663 32.98 5.68 33.90
N THR A 664 32.07 4.82 33.45
CA THR A 664 32.40 3.73 32.52
C THR A 664 32.89 4.28 31.19
N CYS A 665 32.22 5.29 30.64
CA CYS A 665 32.65 5.96 29.40
C CYS A 665 33.92 6.79 29.61
N GLY A 666 34.04 7.48 30.74
CA GLY A 666 35.21 8.27 31.13
C GLY A 666 36.49 7.46 31.27
N TYR A 667 36.38 6.17 31.58
CA TYR A 667 37.53 5.25 31.60
C TYR A 667 38.18 5.06 30.23
N GLU A 668 37.39 5.13 29.14
CA GLU A 668 37.88 5.00 27.76
C GLU A 668 38.13 6.35 27.10
N ASP A 669 37.26 7.35 27.32
CA ASP A 669 37.40 8.72 26.81
C ASP A 669 37.47 9.74 27.95
N PRO A 670 38.64 10.36 28.20
CA PRO A 670 38.80 11.33 29.29
C PRO A 670 37.97 12.61 29.12
N ASN A 671 37.39 12.87 27.94
CA ASN A 671 36.50 14.01 27.70
C ASN A 671 35.04 13.74 28.08
N CYS A 672 34.70 12.52 28.51
CA CYS A 672 33.34 12.19 28.91
C CYS A 672 33.02 12.78 30.30
N GLU A 673 32.30 13.90 30.31
CA GLU A 673 31.85 14.59 31.52
C GLU A 673 30.31 14.54 31.72
N ILE A 674 29.59 13.73 30.94
CA ILE A 674 28.13 13.61 30.98
C ILE A 674 27.72 12.13 30.89
N GLY A 675 26.85 11.68 31.79
CA GLY A 675 26.16 10.39 31.73
C GLY A 675 24.68 10.56 31.43
N LEU A 676 24.14 9.76 30.51
CA LEU A 676 22.73 9.76 30.13
C LEU A 676 22.17 8.34 30.22
N ILE A 677 21.02 8.21 30.87
CA ILE A 677 20.20 7.01 30.85
C ILE A 677 18.90 7.33 30.12
N ALA A 678 18.56 6.51 29.13
CA ALA A 678 17.29 6.54 28.40
C ALA A 678 16.75 5.10 28.28
N GLY A 679 16.06 4.64 29.32
CA GLY A 679 15.52 3.29 29.44
C GLY A 679 14.15 3.29 30.12
N THR A 680 13.95 2.45 31.16
CA THR A 680 12.71 2.45 31.96
C THR A 680 12.43 3.82 32.59
N GLY A 681 13.47 4.57 32.93
CA GLY A 681 13.40 6.00 33.21
C GLY A 681 14.42 6.77 32.38
N SER A 682 14.39 8.09 32.50
CA SER A 682 15.36 8.99 31.87
C SER A 682 16.04 9.84 32.93
N ASN A 683 17.37 9.89 32.94
CA ASN A 683 18.13 10.75 33.85
C ASN A 683 19.49 11.16 33.27
N VAL A 684 20.07 12.25 33.77
CA VAL A 684 21.42 12.71 33.41
C VAL A 684 22.25 13.05 34.64
N CYS A 685 23.55 12.82 34.53
CA CYS A 685 24.55 13.43 35.40
C CYS A 685 25.60 14.18 34.58
N TYR A 686 26.30 15.14 35.19
CA TYR A 686 27.45 15.79 34.57
C TYR A 686 28.44 16.32 35.62
N MET A 687 29.68 16.59 35.21
CA MET A 687 30.69 17.24 36.07
C MET A 687 30.42 18.75 36.17
N GLU A 688 30.11 19.23 37.37
CA GLU A 688 29.86 20.64 37.68
C GLU A 688 31.05 21.25 38.46
N ASP A 689 31.31 22.54 38.29
CA ASP A 689 32.30 23.28 39.08
C ASP A 689 31.84 23.41 40.54
N MET A 690 32.70 23.09 41.51
CA MET A 690 32.35 23.14 42.94
C MET A 690 31.80 24.50 43.38
N LYS A 691 32.32 25.61 42.82
CA LYS A 691 31.84 26.97 43.10
C LYS A 691 30.35 27.19 42.79
N ASN A 692 29.75 26.38 41.93
CA ASN A 692 28.35 26.47 41.53
C ASN A 692 27.44 25.61 42.45
N ILE A 693 28.01 24.70 43.24
CA ILE A 693 27.29 23.75 44.09
C ILE A 693 27.18 24.34 45.51
N GLU A 694 26.28 25.28 45.73
CA GLU A 694 26.18 26.02 47.01
C GLU A 694 25.78 25.16 48.21
N ILE A 695 25.31 23.95 47.96
CA ILE A 695 24.80 22.99 48.95
C ILE A 695 25.89 22.11 49.56
N VAL A 696 27.11 22.13 48.99
CA VAL A 696 28.30 21.45 49.53
C VAL A 696 29.33 22.51 49.91
N GLU A 697 30.08 22.29 51.00
CA GLU A 697 31.17 23.19 51.37
C GLU A 697 32.41 22.97 50.48
N GLY A 698 32.98 24.06 49.95
CA GLY A 698 34.20 24.06 49.14
C GLY A 698 33.99 24.61 47.74
N ASN A 699 34.98 25.35 47.21
CA ASN A 699 34.88 26.07 45.94
C ASN A 699 35.88 25.59 44.87
N GLU A 700 36.77 24.65 45.22
CA GLU A 700 37.85 24.18 44.34
C GLU A 700 37.53 22.82 43.72
N GLY A 701 37.83 22.66 42.43
CA GLY A 701 37.63 21.41 41.70
C GLY A 701 36.23 21.26 41.09
N LYS A 702 35.86 20.02 40.77
CA LYS A 702 34.57 19.66 40.21
C LYS A 702 33.93 18.52 40.99
N MET A 703 32.62 18.36 40.89
CA MET A 703 31.89 17.20 41.39
C MET A 703 30.81 16.80 40.39
N CYS A 704 30.61 15.49 40.21
CA CYS A 704 29.50 14.99 39.41
C CYS A 704 28.18 15.28 40.13
N ILE A 705 27.21 15.85 39.40
CA ILE A 705 25.84 16.10 39.86
C ILE A 705 24.91 15.10 39.20
N ASN A 706 24.12 14.40 40.01
CA ASN A 706 22.95 13.67 39.54
C ASN A 706 21.78 14.65 39.44
N THR A 707 21.31 14.95 38.22
CA THR A 707 20.31 16.00 38.02
C THR A 707 18.93 15.62 38.56
N GLU A 708 18.58 14.33 38.53
CA GLU A 708 17.20 13.86 38.66
C GLU A 708 16.25 14.66 37.74
N TRP A 709 16.67 14.86 36.48
CA TRP A 709 15.97 15.73 35.53
C TRP A 709 14.56 15.27 35.17
N GLY A 710 14.16 14.07 35.61
CA GLY A 710 12.83 13.53 35.42
C GLY A 710 11.79 14.41 36.11
N GLY A 711 12.15 15.13 37.17
CA GLY A 711 11.27 16.10 37.82
C GLY A 711 11.02 17.38 36.99
N PHE A 712 11.70 17.59 35.87
CA PHE A 712 11.50 18.76 35.03
C PHE A 712 10.07 18.81 34.47
N GLY A 713 9.33 19.87 34.82
CA GLY A 713 7.92 20.01 34.45
C GLY A 713 6.94 19.76 35.59
N ASP A 714 7.39 19.23 36.73
CA ASP A 714 6.54 19.00 37.91
C ASP A 714 6.03 20.29 38.56
N ASN A 715 6.60 21.44 38.21
CA ASN A 715 6.12 22.77 38.60
C ASN A 715 5.23 23.42 37.52
N GLY A 716 4.95 22.72 36.43
CA GLY A 716 4.14 23.19 35.30
C GLY A 716 4.89 24.06 34.29
N CYS A 717 6.22 24.21 34.39
CA CYS A 717 6.99 25.07 33.48
C CYS A 717 6.93 24.64 31.99
N ILE A 718 6.53 23.40 31.72
CA ILE A 718 6.33 22.84 30.37
C ILE A 718 4.87 22.40 30.11
N ASP A 719 3.91 22.80 30.93
CA ASP A 719 2.49 22.42 30.73
C ASP A 719 1.93 22.92 29.37
N ASN A 720 2.56 23.93 28.77
CA ASN A 720 2.20 24.45 27.45
C ASN A 720 2.53 23.49 26.30
N ILE A 721 3.40 22.50 26.50
CA ILE A 721 3.74 21.47 25.49
C ILE A 721 3.18 20.09 25.82
N ARG A 722 2.60 19.90 27.01
CA ARG A 722 1.93 18.66 27.39
C ARG A 722 0.57 18.56 26.69
N THR A 723 0.38 17.47 25.94
CA THR A 723 -0.87 17.19 25.26
C THR A 723 -1.92 16.63 26.23
N LYS A 724 -3.16 16.46 25.76
CA LYS A 724 -4.18 15.75 26.54
C LYS A 724 -3.77 14.30 26.85
N TYR A 725 -2.99 13.68 25.96
CA TYR A 725 -2.57 12.29 26.10
C TYR A 725 -1.50 12.15 27.19
N ASP A 726 -0.57 13.10 27.28
CA ASP A 726 0.44 13.12 28.35
C ASP A 726 -0.22 13.26 29.72
N LYS A 727 -1.31 14.04 29.81
CA LYS A 727 -2.11 14.19 31.04
C LYS A 727 -2.84 12.90 31.42
N GLU A 728 -3.44 12.20 30.46
CA GLU A 728 -4.08 10.90 30.69
C GLU A 728 -3.06 9.84 31.18
N VAL A 729 -1.84 9.84 30.64
CA VAL A 729 -0.75 8.95 31.09
C VAL A 729 -0.33 9.29 32.52
N ASP A 730 -0.16 10.58 32.83
CA ASP A 730 0.21 11.07 34.16
C ASP A 730 -0.87 10.73 35.21
N GLU A 731 -2.15 11.02 34.92
CA GLU A 731 -3.30 10.70 35.79
C GLU A 731 -3.45 9.20 36.06
N GLY A 732 -3.11 8.36 35.08
CA GLY A 732 -3.14 6.90 35.20
C GLY A 732 -1.89 6.27 35.84
N SER A 733 -0.86 7.06 36.16
CA SER A 733 0.43 6.56 36.66
C SER A 733 0.43 6.28 38.17
N LEU A 734 1.44 5.53 38.65
CA LEU A 734 1.63 5.24 40.08
C LEU A 734 2.09 6.46 40.91
N ASN A 735 2.50 7.54 40.22
CA ASN A 735 3.13 8.75 40.76
C ASN A 735 2.56 10.01 40.10
N ALA A 736 1.23 10.09 39.98
CA ALA A 736 0.53 11.21 39.34
C ALA A 736 0.99 12.58 39.85
N GLY A 737 1.24 13.50 38.91
CA GLY A 737 1.75 14.84 39.18
C GLY A 737 3.28 14.92 39.34
N LYS A 738 4.00 13.79 39.24
CA LYS A 738 5.45 13.69 39.32
C LYS A 738 6.03 13.04 38.07
N GLN A 739 7.19 13.54 37.64
CA GLN A 739 7.86 13.11 36.41
C GLN A 739 6.95 13.23 35.18
N ARG A 740 6.37 14.43 35.03
CA ARG A 740 5.24 14.76 34.14
C ARG A 740 5.52 15.00 32.67
#